data_AF-A0A844I8S3-F1
#
_entry.id   AF-A0A844I8S3-F1
#
_cell.length_a   1.000
_cell.length_b   1.000
_cell.length_c   1.000
_cell.angle_alpha   90.00
_cell.angle_beta   90.00
_cell.angle_gamma   90.00
#
_symmetry.space_group_name_H-M   'P 1'
#
loop_
_entity.id
_entity.type
_entity.pdbx_description
1 polymer ?
#
loop_
_entity_poly.entity_id
_entity_poly.type
_entity_poly.pdbx_seq_one_letter_code
_entity_poly.pdbx_strand_id
1 'polypeptide(L)'
;MSISTSVLSDLLDSLPHLRPQLYFKASLTALSHAMEDQVLAANLDRPLIIASFQKERFYRQEAHRYQRLAEKSNQIYVLSAPETEFANSSEYYEKIAFEHDDALAQEWHLLVVADNYATCLICRESLGSLAKNQHTSEMLPNLDMDTAQRFEGIWTSEKGVCLKAAQLLLDRIQVYRPDLAEKVDEVSSRFGIGKLTGRSVINSDHEYACDLDTDPFVQRLVTYLQASQYKLHKAYRSIAAQAQKERLVNSISTAIRRSLDPREILQVAAQELGQHLGACRCLIYRAQATDAKAIIEHEFLNSNISSVLGQSWELEHNPLFQQVLQQLEGVCVADTLGDFQVKKSPALSSIVRQFGVRSWLIEPVLYQGRLLGIVELHDCHFPPHEWQPGELDLVKAIATQIGTALIQAESFANLEELNQQLEALDRTRSNLIAITGHELRTPLSTIQVCLESLATEPDMPWELQQIMLSTALADSERMRKLVQDFLTLSNLESGRVEWHPESLTIQECIDLALSRLRTRSSQEKIPKITTQISDNLPLVRADGDWLVEVIAKLVDNACKFTPSSGQIIIKAISNSQEMLEVTVADTGRGIEPNRLEIVFDRFYQEEGALRRTTGGTGLGLAICRQIVNGWHGKIWAESTGKDQGSQFHFTIPIVYGSQENN
;
A
#
# COMPACT_ATOMS: atom_id res chain seq x y z
N MET A 1 24.53 26.48 46.67
CA MET A 1 23.48 26.41 47.71
C MET A 1 22.17 26.73 46.99
N SER A 2 21.16 25.85 47.01
CA SER A 2 19.85 26.15 46.42
C SER A 2 19.02 26.95 47.41
N ILE A 3 18.45 28.08 46.97
CA ILE A 3 17.53 28.90 47.75
C ILE A 3 16.12 28.47 47.36
N SER A 4 15.42 27.81 48.29
CA SER A 4 14.08 27.26 48.03
C SER A 4 12.96 28.29 48.15
N THR A 5 13.23 29.48 48.67
CA THR A 5 12.22 30.54 48.80
C THR A 5 12.09 31.31 47.49
N SER A 6 10.86 31.70 47.14
CA SER A 6 10.53 32.47 45.94
C SER A 6 10.71 33.96 46.20
N VAL A 7 11.34 34.71 45.28
CA VAL A 7 11.53 36.17 45.43
C VAL A 7 10.18 36.87 45.51
N LEU A 8 9.20 36.40 44.73
CA LEU A 8 7.83 36.92 44.77
C LEU A 8 7.18 36.68 46.15
N SER A 9 7.36 35.48 46.73
CA SER A 9 6.86 35.17 48.08
C SER A 9 7.52 36.06 49.14
N ASP A 10 8.85 36.19 49.13
CA ASP A 10 9.59 37.02 50.07
C ASP A 10 9.18 38.51 49.96
N LEU A 11 8.89 38.99 48.74
CA LEU A 11 8.41 40.34 48.50
C LEU A 11 7.00 40.56 49.08
N LEU A 12 6.07 39.64 48.83
CA LEU A 12 4.69 39.69 49.35
C LEU A 12 4.64 39.62 50.89
N ASP A 13 5.50 38.80 51.50
CA ASP A 13 5.62 38.71 52.96
C ASP A 13 6.14 40.03 53.56
N SER A 14 7.05 40.70 52.87
CA SER A 14 7.59 42.00 53.31
C SER A 14 6.64 43.18 53.09
N LEU A 15 5.76 43.10 52.08
CA LEU A 15 4.83 44.15 51.68
C LEU A 15 3.41 43.56 51.44
N PRO A 16 2.64 43.28 52.50
CA PRO A 16 1.39 42.51 52.43
C PRO A 16 0.22 43.25 51.73
N HIS A 17 0.40 44.53 51.39
CA HIS A 17 -0.60 45.30 50.64
C HIS A 17 -0.54 45.05 49.12
N LEU A 18 0.55 44.47 48.61
CA LEU A 18 0.70 44.15 47.20
C LEU A 18 -0.21 42.98 46.81
N ARG A 19 -0.83 43.09 45.64
CA ARG A 19 -1.66 42.02 45.06
C ARG A 19 -1.06 41.58 43.74
N PRO A 20 -0.66 40.30 43.60
CA PRO A 20 -0.13 39.81 42.34
C PRO A 20 -1.22 39.75 41.26
N GLN A 21 -0.83 39.99 40.02
CA GLN A 21 -1.66 39.89 38.83
C GLN A 21 -1.28 38.67 38.00
N LEU A 22 -2.21 38.22 37.16
CA LEU A 22 -1.99 37.10 36.26
C LEU A 22 -1.54 37.63 34.88
N TYR A 23 -0.42 37.11 34.40
CA TYR A 23 0.13 37.42 33.09
C TYR A 23 0.24 36.15 32.23
N PHE A 24 -0.01 36.30 30.93
CA PHE A 24 0.35 35.28 29.95
C PHE A 24 1.80 35.45 29.52
N LYS A 25 2.49 34.35 29.23
CA LYS A 25 3.90 34.37 28.80
C LYS A 25 4.17 35.38 27.68
N ALA A 26 3.34 35.39 26.62
CA ALA A 26 3.50 36.30 25.49
C ALA A 26 3.42 37.79 25.90
N SER A 27 2.54 38.11 26.84
CA SER A 27 2.42 39.47 27.38
C SER A 27 3.61 39.83 28.26
N LEU A 28 4.13 38.89 29.05
CA LEU A 28 5.34 39.09 29.85
C LEU A 28 6.59 39.32 29.02
N THR A 29 6.79 38.53 27.97
CA THR A 29 7.94 38.71 27.07
C THR A 29 7.86 40.06 26.37
N ALA A 30 6.67 40.45 25.88
CA ALA A 30 6.45 41.76 25.27
C ALA A 30 6.71 42.91 26.27
N LEU A 31 6.27 42.75 27.52
CA LEU A 31 6.50 43.70 28.60
C LEU A 31 7.99 43.84 28.92
N SER A 32 8.69 42.73 29.13
CA SER A 32 10.13 42.68 29.40
C SER A 32 10.93 43.39 28.29
N HIS A 33 10.64 43.08 27.02
CA HIS A 33 11.34 43.70 25.90
C HIS A 33 11.05 45.20 25.80
N ALA A 34 9.80 45.63 26.03
CA ALA A 34 9.45 47.04 26.04
C ALA A 34 10.17 47.80 27.18
N MET A 35 10.26 47.20 28.38
CA MET A 35 11.00 47.76 29.52
C MET A 35 12.50 47.90 29.21
N GLU A 36 13.14 46.85 28.71
CA GLU A 36 14.57 46.89 28.36
C GLU A 36 14.86 47.92 27.25
N ASP A 37 14.00 47.99 26.23
CA ASP A 37 14.14 48.95 25.15
C ASP A 37 13.95 50.40 25.67
N GLN A 38 13.10 50.62 26.67
CA GLN A 38 12.94 51.92 27.34
C GLN A 38 14.23 52.33 28.06
N VAL A 39 14.90 51.41 28.75
CA VAL A 39 16.22 51.65 29.38
C VAL A 39 17.30 51.95 28.34
N LEU A 40 17.29 51.24 27.22
CA LEU A 40 18.21 51.50 26.10
C LEU A 40 17.96 52.85 25.43
N ALA A 41 16.73 53.34 25.40
CA ALA A 41 16.39 54.65 24.84
C ALA A 41 16.62 55.81 25.83
N ALA A 42 16.43 55.57 27.12
CA ALA A 42 16.56 56.58 28.16
C ALA A 42 18.03 56.90 28.49
N ASN A 43 18.31 58.16 28.84
CA ASN A 43 19.60 58.61 29.38
C ASN A 43 19.61 58.46 30.90
N LEU A 44 19.67 57.22 31.38
CA LEU A 44 19.80 56.91 32.80
C LEU A 44 21.29 56.88 33.17
N ASP A 45 21.70 57.61 34.21
CA ASP A 45 23.08 57.59 34.69
C ASP A 45 23.33 56.32 35.51
N ARG A 46 24.14 55.40 34.97
CA ARG A 46 24.59 54.15 35.63
C ARG A 46 23.45 53.42 36.39
N PRO A 47 22.36 53.00 35.72
CA PRO A 47 21.25 52.29 36.36
C PRO A 47 21.67 50.91 36.90
N LEU A 48 21.06 50.46 37.99
CA LEU A 48 21.09 49.06 38.41
C LEU A 48 20.12 48.26 37.53
N ILE A 49 20.58 47.17 36.94
CA ILE A 49 19.73 46.23 36.18
C ILE A 49 19.96 44.81 36.70
N ILE A 50 18.88 44.14 37.10
CA ILE A 50 18.90 42.73 37.48
C ILE A 50 17.89 41.97 36.63
N ALA A 51 18.35 40.97 35.88
CA ALA A 51 17.50 40.13 35.05
C ALA A 51 17.69 38.65 35.39
N SER A 52 16.60 37.90 35.49
CA SER A 52 16.61 36.46 35.77
C SER A 52 15.89 35.70 34.66
N PHE A 53 16.58 34.71 34.09
CA PHE A 53 16.07 33.84 33.04
C PHE A 53 15.94 32.41 33.56
N GLN A 54 14.76 31.82 33.42
CA GLN A 54 14.46 30.44 33.84
C GLN A 54 15.45 29.40 33.27
N LYS A 55 15.97 29.62 32.05
CA LYS A 55 16.92 28.73 31.36
C LYS A 55 17.88 29.52 30.47
N GLU A 56 19.10 29.00 30.31
CA GLU A 56 20.15 29.60 29.48
C GLU A 56 19.68 29.92 28.05
N ARG A 57 18.93 29.03 27.38
CA ARG A 57 18.43 29.26 26.02
C ARG A 57 17.63 30.56 25.84
N PHE A 58 16.93 31.03 26.88
CA PHE A 58 16.16 32.28 26.82
C PHE A 58 17.08 33.50 26.92
N TYR A 59 18.10 33.44 27.78
CA TYR A 59 19.12 34.47 27.87
C TYR A 59 19.93 34.60 26.57
N ARG A 60 20.30 33.47 25.92
CA ARG A 60 21.08 33.50 24.66
C ARG A 60 20.44 34.33 23.56
N GLN A 61 19.11 34.36 23.50
CA GLN A 61 18.37 35.16 22.53
C GLN A 61 18.51 36.67 22.79
N GLU A 62 18.68 37.06 24.06
CA GLU A 62 18.75 38.46 24.50
C GLU A 62 20.18 38.94 24.85
N ALA A 63 21.20 38.07 24.77
CA ALA A 63 22.56 38.35 25.24
C ALA A 63 23.18 39.64 24.65
N HIS A 64 22.95 39.90 23.36
CA HIS A 64 23.40 41.13 22.68
C HIS A 64 22.77 42.40 23.28
N ARG A 65 21.54 42.32 23.78
CA ARG A 65 20.85 43.45 24.40
C ARG A 65 21.51 43.85 25.72
N TYR A 66 21.85 42.86 26.54
CA TYR A 66 22.57 43.10 27.81
C TYR A 66 24.00 43.60 27.59
N GLN A 67 24.66 43.20 26.50
CA GLN A 67 25.96 43.79 26.10
C GLN A 67 25.82 45.28 25.81
N ARG A 68 24.79 45.70 25.08
CA ARG A 68 24.52 47.13 24.84
C ARG A 68 24.15 47.89 26.10
N LEU A 69 23.43 47.27 27.02
CA LEU A 69 23.12 47.88 28.32
C LEU A 69 24.39 48.08 29.16
N ALA A 70 25.36 47.17 29.08
CA ALA A 70 26.63 47.25 29.80
C ALA A 70 27.49 48.46 29.40
N GLU A 71 27.30 49.01 28.19
CA GLU A 71 27.94 50.27 27.79
C GLU A 71 27.46 51.46 28.63
N LYS A 72 26.25 51.40 29.19
CA LYS A 72 25.64 52.47 30.01
C LYS A 72 25.86 52.30 31.51
N SER A 73 26.01 51.07 31.99
CA SER A 73 26.16 50.78 33.42
C SER A 73 27.02 49.55 33.63
N ASN A 74 27.92 49.63 34.61
CA ASN A 74 28.65 48.48 35.12
C ASN A 74 27.83 47.69 36.16
N GLN A 75 26.63 48.15 36.55
CA GLN A 75 25.79 47.55 37.58
C GLN A 75 24.67 46.68 36.97
N ILE A 76 25.08 45.66 36.22
CA ILE A 76 24.18 44.73 35.53
C ILE A 76 24.47 43.31 36.00
N TYR A 77 23.41 42.61 36.41
CA TYR A 77 23.45 41.26 36.95
C TYR A 77 22.45 40.39 36.18
N VAL A 78 22.94 39.32 35.56
CA VAL A 78 22.11 38.38 34.79
C VAL A 78 22.19 36.99 35.42
N LEU A 79 21.04 36.50 35.87
CA LEU A 79 20.89 35.21 36.53
C LEU A 79 20.30 34.19 35.55
N SER A 80 20.85 32.97 35.49
CA SER A 80 20.23 31.87 34.74
C SER A 80 20.62 30.48 35.23
N ALA A 81 19.72 29.50 35.03
CA ALA A 81 20.04 28.09 35.21
C ALA A 81 20.93 27.61 34.03
N PRO A 82 22.10 27.01 34.31
CA PRO A 82 23.08 26.67 33.28
C PRO A 82 22.66 25.42 32.49
N GLU A 83 22.63 25.46 31.15
CA GLU A 83 22.33 24.27 30.33
C GLU A 83 23.58 23.72 29.63
N THR A 84 24.41 24.60 29.07
CA THR A 84 25.54 24.23 28.20
C THR A 84 26.79 25.04 28.48
N GLU A 85 26.75 26.38 28.38
CA GLU A 85 27.95 27.25 28.49
C GLU A 85 27.77 28.40 29.48
N PHE A 86 26.59 28.56 30.08
CA PHE A 86 26.36 29.64 31.04
C PHE A 86 27.07 29.34 32.36
N ALA A 87 28.11 30.11 32.67
CA ALA A 87 28.84 30.05 33.92
C ALA A 87 29.03 31.44 34.51
N ASN A 88 29.39 31.47 35.80
CA ASN A 88 29.76 32.70 36.47
C ASN A 88 30.90 33.41 35.73
N SER A 89 30.65 34.64 35.26
CA SER A 89 31.66 35.46 34.60
C SER A 89 31.42 36.95 34.84
N SER A 90 32.46 37.75 34.65
CA SER A 90 32.49 39.20 34.91
C SER A 90 33.09 39.93 33.71
N GLU A 91 32.59 39.62 32.50
CA GLU A 91 33.06 40.20 31.24
C GLU A 91 32.47 41.61 31.03
N TYR A 92 31.36 41.70 30.30
CA TYR A 92 30.63 42.96 30.06
C TYR A 92 29.70 43.30 31.23
N TYR A 93 29.14 42.28 31.88
CA TYR A 93 28.25 42.36 33.03
C TYR A 93 28.42 41.08 33.86
N GLU A 94 27.83 41.06 35.06
CA GLU A 94 27.95 39.91 35.97
C GLU A 94 26.96 38.82 35.56
N LYS A 95 27.47 37.64 35.19
CA LYS A 95 26.67 36.43 35.02
C LYS A 95 26.68 35.62 36.31
N ILE A 96 25.50 35.19 36.74
CA ILE A 96 25.29 34.41 37.96
C ILE A 96 24.54 33.12 37.59
N ALA A 97 25.25 32.02 37.58
CA ALA A 97 24.67 30.69 37.38
C ALA A 97 24.07 30.20 38.71
N PHE A 98 22.76 29.95 38.73
CA PHE A 98 22.07 29.36 39.88
C PHE A 98 21.73 27.88 39.61
N GLU A 99 21.46 27.13 40.69
CA GLU A 99 21.15 25.70 40.60
C GLU A 99 19.77 25.45 39.98
N HIS A 100 19.60 24.36 39.23
CA HIS A 100 18.32 24.02 38.56
C HIS A 100 17.14 23.86 39.53
N ASP A 101 17.42 23.53 40.79
CA ASP A 101 16.44 23.27 41.83
C ASP A 101 16.06 24.55 42.61
N ASP A 102 16.64 25.70 42.27
CA ASP A 102 16.34 26.98 42.91
C ASP A 102 14.97 27.52 42.47
N ALA A 103 14.29 28.26 43.35
CA ALA A 103 13.02 28.90 43.01
C ALA A 103 13.13 29.84 41.80
N LEU A 104 14.31 30.46 41.58
CA LEU A 104 14.61 31.30 40.41
C LEU A 104 14.43 30.56 39.07
N ALA A 105 14.54 29.24 39.02
CA ALA A 105 14.29 28.46 37.81
C ALA A 105 12.82 28.52 37.36
N GLN A 106 11.91 28.88 38.26
CA GLN A 106 10.48 29.03 38.02
C GLN A 106 10.03 30.50 38.01
N GLU A 107 10.95 31.44 38.17
CA GLU A 107 10.67 32.86 38.25
C GLU A 107 11.28 33.65 37.08
N TRP A 108 10.62 34.75 36.73
CA TRP A 108 11.07 35.73 35.75
C TRP A 108 11.19 37.07 36.46
N HIS A 109 12.41 37.62 36.47
CA HIS A 109 12.69 38.91 37.09
C HIS A 109 13.31 39.87 36.09
N LEU A 110 12.81 41.10 36.06
CA LEU A 110 13.48 42.24 35.43
C LEU A 110 13.32 43.45 36.35
N LEU A 111 14.42 43.94 36.89
CA LEU A 111 14.46 45.08 37.79
C LEU A 111 15.38 46.15 37.22
N VAL A 112 14.92 47.39 37.24
CA VAL A 112 15.71 48.56 36.86
C VAL A 112 15.55 49.64 37.94
N VAL A 113 16.66 50.15 38.46
CA VAL A 113 16.68 51.25 39.44
C VAL A 113 17.69 52.31 39.01
N ALA A 114 17.23 53.56 38.93
CA ALA A 114 18.01 54.76 38.66
C ALA A 114 17.47 55.92 39.53
N ASP A 115 18.13 57.07 39.51
CA ASP A 115 17.79 58.20 40.39
C ASP A 115 16.33 58.69 40.19
N ASN A 116 15.87 58.77 38.93
CA ASN A 116 14.53 59.25 38.54
C ASN A 116 13.67 58.19 37.82
N TYR A 117 14.07 56.91 37.86
CA TYR A 117 13.34 55.82 37.24
C TYR A 117 13.49 54.54 38.05
N ALA A 118 12.38 53.92 38.44
CA ALA A 118 12.40 52.60 39.06
C ALA A 118 11.25 51.77 38.49
N THR A 119 11.55 50.54 38.07
CA THR A 119 10.54 49.57 37.67
C THR A 119 10.98 48.16 38.00
N CYS A 120 10.05 47.33 38.44
CA CYS A 120 10.30 45.92 38.70
C CYS A 120 9.19 45.07 38.11
N LEU A 121 9.59 43.97 37.50
CA LEU A 121 8.77 42.87 37.05
C LEU A 121 9.23 41.62 37.79
N ILE A 122 8.41 41.11 38.70
CA ILE A 122 8.70 39.88 39.44
C ILE A 122 7.54 38.91 39.28
N CYS A 123 7.78 37.82 38.56
CA CYS A 123 6.75 36.85 38.21
C CYS A 123 7.22 35.42 38.48
N ARG A 124 6.28 34.55 38.85
CA ARG A 124 6.49 33.12 39.04
C ARG A 124 5.50 32.33 38.18
N GLU A 125 5.94 31.22 37.61
CA GLU A 125 5.05 30.32 36.86
C GLU A 125 3.99 29.71 37.80
N SER A 126 2.72 29.73 37.38
CA SER A 126 1.60 29.25 38.21
C SER A 126 1.55 27.71 38.24
N LEU A 127 1.36 27.14 39.44
CA LEU A 127 1.30 25.68 39.71
C LEU A 127 0.28 24.91 38.83
N GLY A 128 -0.79 25.55 38.36
CA GLY A 128 -1.78 24.94 37.46
C GLY A 128 -1.26 24.60 36.06
N SER A 129 -0.14 25.21 35.62
CA SER A 129 0.49 24.95 34.33
C SER A 129 1.44 23.73 34.38
N LEU A 130 2.02 23.44 35.54
CA LEU A 130 2.96 22.34 35.76
C LEU A 130 2.27 20.95 35.69
N ALA A 131 1.04 20.83 36.20
CA ALA A 131 0.29 19.57 36.21
C ALA A 131 -0.19 19.10 34.82
N LYS A 132 -0.40 20.02 33.86
CA LYS A 132 -0.77 19.67 32.47
C LYS A 132 0.43 19.22 31.63
N ASN A 133 1.64 19.66 31.96
CA ASN A 133 2.85 19.31 31.20
C ASN A 133 3.30 17.85 31.44
N GLN A 134 2.97 17.23 32.57
CA GLN A 134 3.37 15.85 32.86
C GLN A 134 2.49 14.77 32.20
N HIS A 135 1.21 15.07 31.89
CA HIS A 135 0.27 14.07 31.35
C HIS A 135 0.09 14.09 29.82
N THR A 136 0.64 15.08 29.11
CA THR A 136 0.27 15.35 27.70
C THR A 136 1.46 15.33 26.73
N SER A 137 2.59 14.76 27.16
CA SER A 137 3.87 14.86 26.43
C SER A 137 4.00 14.00 25.16
N GLU A 138 2.98 13.23 24.75
CA GLU A 138 3.14 12.26 23.66
C GLU A 138 2.38 12.55 22.35
N MET A 139 1.51 13.56 22.22
CA MET A 139 0.64 13.63 21.02
C MET A 139 0.42 14.97 20.29
N LEU A 140 0.99 16.10 20.71
CA LEU A 140 0.76 17.39 20.01
C LEU A 140 2.07 18.20 19.81
N PRO A 141 2.29 18.82 18.63
CA PRO A 141 3.44 19.68 18.44
C PRO A 141 3.38 20.92 19.35
N ASN A 142 4.52 21.21 19.99
CA ASN A 142 4.81 22.16 21.09
C ASN A 142 4.33 23.64 20.99
N LEU A 143 3.49 24.02 20.03
CA LEU A 143 3.14 25.43 19.79
C LEU A 143 1.99 25.97 20.66
N ASP A 144 1.00 25.14 21.03
CA ASP A 144 -0.15 25.57 21.84
C ASP A 144 0.17 25.67 23.35
N MET A 145 1.24 25.01 23.81
CA MET A 145 1.52 24.88 25.24
C MET A 145 2.29 26.08 25.82
N ASP A 146 3.12 26.74 25.03
CA ASP A 146 4.03 27.79 25.53
C ASP A 146 3.30 29.13 25.76
N THR A 147 2.20 29.39 25.05
CA THR A 147 1.37 30.60 25.20
C THR A 147 0.32 30.47 26.31
N ALA A 148 -0.04 29.23 26.68
CA ALA A 148 -0.97 28.93 27.76
C ALA A 148 -0.33 29.00 29.16
N GLN A 149 1.01 29.11 29.23
CA GLN A 149 1.72 29.30 30.49
C GLN A 149 1.27 30.60 31.17
N ARG A 150 0.77 30.44 32.39
CA ARG A 150 0.31 31.54 33.23
C ARG A 150 1.36 31.84 34.28
N PHE A 151 1.65 33.12 34.43
CA PHE A 151 2.53 33.64 35.44
C PHE A 151 1.72 34.49 36.41
N GLU A 152 2.08 34.42 37.67
CA GLU A 152 1.54 35.27 38.72
C GLU A 152 2.68 36.18 39.18
N GLY A 153 2.44 37.48 39.30
CA GLY A 153 3.51 38.40 39.67
C GLY A 153 3.11 39.85 39.81
N ILE A 154 4.10 40.69 40.01
CA ILE A 154 3.95 42.13 40.22
C ILE A 154 4.78 42.86 39.17
N TRP A 155 4.13 43.74 38.43
CA TRP A 155 4.78 44.80 37.66
C TRP A 155 4.41 46.14 38.30
N THR A 156 5.41 46.91 38.73
CA THR A 156 5.20 48.23 39.32
C THR A 156 6.37 49.16 39.06
N SER A 157 6.11 50.46 39.12
CA SER A 157 7.12 51.53 39.11
C SER A 157 7.18 52.28 40.45
N GLU A 158 6.60 51.70 41.50
CA GLU A 158 6.66 52.23 42.85
C GLU A 158 8.07 52.06 43.42
N LYS A 159 8.73 53.18 43.75
CA LYS A 159 10.15 53.18 44.16
C LYS A 159 10.40 52.31 45.39
N GLY A 160 9.51 52.35 46.39
CA GLY A 160 9.64 51.55 47.61
C GLY A 160 9.64 50.04 47.33
N VAL A 161 8.72 49.57 46.48
CA VAL A 161 8.63 48.16 46.07
C VAL A 161 9.87 47.76 45.26
N CYS A 162 10.31 48.60 44.33
CA CYS A 162 11.49 48.33 43.50
C CYS A 162 12.77 48.24 44.35
N LEU A 163 12.97 49.12 45.32
CA LEU A 163 14.12 49.08 46.23
C LEU A 163 14.09 47.84 47.12
N LYS A 164 12.90 47.41 47.56
CA LYS A 164 12.76 46.18 48.35
C LYS A 164 13.06 44.93 47.51
N ALA A 165 12.55 44.88 46.28
CA ALA A 165 12.88 43.86 45.30
C ALA A 165 14.39 43.81 44.99
N ALA A 166 15.03 44.98 44.83
CA ALA A 166 16.46 45.11 44.63
C ALA A 166 17.25 44.49 45.79
N GLN A 167 16.85 44.79 47.03
CA GLN A 167 17.48 44.21 48.22
C GLN A 167 17.45 42.68 48.18
N LEU A 168 16.27 42.09 47.97
CA LEU A 168 16.11 40.63 47.97
C LEU A 168 16.95 39.95 46.87
N LEU A 169 17.02 40.54 45.68
CA LEU A 169 17.81 40.00 44.58
C LEU A 169 19.31 40.16 44.80
N LEU A 170 19.76 41.31 45.32
CA LEU A 170 21.18 41.56 45.63
C LEU A 170 21.68 40.66 46.76
N ASP A 171 20.88 40.44 47.81
CA ASP A 171 21.19 39.50 48.90
C ASP A 171 21.42 38.09 48.32
N ARG A 172 20.58 37.65 47.37
CA ARG A 172 20.75 36.36 46.68
C ARG A 172 21.99 36.32 45.78
N ILE A 173 22.28 37.40 45.06
CA ILE A 173 23.48 37.50 44.22
C ILE A 173 24.74 37.35 45.09
N GLN A 174 24.79 37.98 46.26
CA GLN A 174 25.92 37.85 47.19
C GLN A 174 26.10 36.41 47.71
N VAL A 175 25.00 35.66 47.90
CA VAL A 175 25.08 34.23 48.28
C VAL A 175 25.72 33.39 47.18
N TYR A 176 25.37 33.65 45.91
CA TYR A 176 25.93 32.92 44.76
C TYR A 176 27.34 33.38 44.36
N ARG A 177 27.63 34.67 44.53
CA ARG A 177 28.88 35.34 44.13
C ARG A 177 29.34 36.30 45.24
N PRO A 178 29.95 35.77 46.33
CA PRO A 178 30.40 36.60 47.45
C PRO A 178 31.53 37.56 47.07
N ASP A 179 32.24 37.28 45.97
CA ASP A 179 33.24 38.16 45.38
C ASP A 179 32.68 39.50 44.88
N LEU A 180 31.36 39.60 44.65
CA LEU A 180 30.70 40.84 44.21
C LEU A 180 30.25 41.74 45.37
N ALA A 181 30.57 41.41 46.63
CA ALA A 181 30.09 42.14 47.81
C ALA A 181 30.37 43.65 47.76
N GLU A 182 31.60 44.06 47.43
CA GLU A 182 31.96 45.48 47.33
C GLU A 182 31.14 46.23 46.27
N LYS A 183 30.87 45.58 45.14
CA LYS A 183 30.10 46.13 44.02
C LYS A 183 28.62 46.28 44.38
N VAL A 184 28.07 45.31 45.12
CA VAL A 184 26.70 45.35 45.65
C VAL A 184 26.55 46.43 46.73
N ASP A 185 27.55 46.63 47.59
CA ASP A 185 27.55 47.66 48.62
C ASP A 185 27.60 49.08 48.04
N GLU A 186 28.34 49.28 46.93
CA GLU A 186 28.38 50.54 46.18
C GLU A 186 26.98 50.93 45.69
N VAL A 187 26.28 50.00 45.03
CA VAL A 187 24.91 50.22 44.53
C VAL A 187 23.93 50.46 45.66
N SER A 188 24.03 49.65 46.72
CA SER A 188 23.13 49.74 47.86
C SER A 188 23.28 51.07 48.59
N SER A 189 24.50 51.58 48.68
CA SER A 189 24.80 52.90 49.24
C SER A 189 24.26 54.03 48.38
N ARG A 190 24.40 53.93 47.05
CA ARG A 190 23.96 54.95 46.09
C ARG A 190 22.44 55.11 46.05
N PHE A 191 21.71 54.02 45.88
CA PHE A 191 20.25 54.06 45.74
C PHE A 191 19.50 53.91 47.08
N GLY A 192 20.22 53.77 48.20
CA GLY A 192 19.62 53.64 49.54
C GLY A 192 18.94 52.30 49.80
N ILE A 193 19.37 51.24 49.12
CA ILE A 193 18.83 49.89 49.26
C ILE A 193 19.20 49.35 50.65
N GLY A 194 18.23 48.78 51.38
CA GLY A 194 18.44 48.22 52.73
C GLY A 194 18.38 49.21 53.90
N LYS A 195 18.34 50.53 53.66
CA LYS A 195 18.20 51.56 54.72
C LYS A 195 16.77 51.76 55.24
N LEU A 196 15.80 51.06 54.64
CA LEU A 196 14.38 51.09 55.02
C LEU A 196 14.11 50.13 56.18
N THR A 197 14.57 50.48 57.39
CA THR A 197 14.25 49.73 58.62
C THR A 197 13.47 50.61 59.60
N GLY A 198 12.15 50.40 59.67
CA GLY A 198 11.30 50.80 60.80
C GLY A 198 10.56 52.15 60.69
N ARG A 199 9.21 52.09 60.73
CA ARG A 199 8.24 53.16 61.10
C ARG A 199 8.20 54.49 60.32
N SER A 200 8.97 54.66 59.24
CA SER A 200 8.82 55.78 58.28
C SER A 200 8.04 55.38 57.01
N VAL A 201 7.23 54.32 57.07
CA VAL A 201 6.51 53.70 55.93
C VAL A 201 5.05 54.17 55.85
N ILE A 202 4.76 55.43 56.19
CA ILE A 202 3.37 55.94 56.11
C ILE A 202 3.28 57.30 55.40
N ASN A 203 4.41 58.03 55.22
CA ASN A 203 4.37 59.42 54.77
C ASN A 203 5.24 59.74 53.52
N SER A 204 5.82 58.73 52.85
CA SER A 204 6.48 58.91 51.54
C SER A 204 6.01 57.88 50.50
N ASP A 205 4.79 57.37 50.69
CA ASP A 205 4.40 56.03 50.22
C ASP A 205 3.97 55.92 48.76
N HIS A 206 3.91 57.00 47.98
CA HIS A 206 3.46 56.93 46.59
C HIS A 206 4.27 57.85 45.65
N GLU A 207 5.59 57.94 45.85
CA GLU A 207 6.46 58.51 44.81
C GLU A 207 6.70 57.47 43.71
N TYR A 208 5.92 57.59 42.63
CA TYR A 208 6.22 56.95 41.36
C TYR A 208 7.44 57.64 40.76
N ALA A 209 8.59 56.97 40.79
CA ALA A 209 9.80 57.46 40.11
C ALA A 209 9.68 57.13 38.62
N CYS A 210 8.96 57.96 37.87
CA CYS A 210 8.85 57.82 36.42
C CYS A 210 8.81 59.19 35.72
N ASP A 211 9.95 59.89 35.71
CA ASP A 211 10.12 61.13 34.92
C ASP A 211 10.37 60.88 33.42
N LEU A 212 10.23 59.63 32.96
CA LEU A 212 10.41 59.26 31.56
C LEU A 212 9.09 59.35 30.78
N ASP A 213 9.19 59.80 29.53
CA ASP A 213 8.09 59.70 28.56
C ASP A 213 7.69 58.23 28.36
N THR A 214 6.41 57.92 28.61
CA THR A 214 5.85 56.58 28.53
C THR A 214 5.35 56.24 27.12
N ASP A 215 5.22 57.21 26.21
CA ASP A 215 4.74 56.99 24.85
C ASP A 215 5.60 55.99 24.05
N PRO A 216 6.95 56.07 24.05
CA PRO A 216 7.80 55.10 23.36
C PRO A 216 7.68 53.68 23.93
N PHE A 217 7.44 53.55 25.24
CA PHE A 217 7.24 52.27 25.90
C PHE A 217 5.90 51.64 25.48
N VAL A 218 4.81 52.41 25.52
CA VAL A 218 3.47 51.93 25.12
C VAL A 218 3.47 51.51 23.65
N GLN A 219 4.09 52.29 22.76
CA GLN A 219 4.19 51.95 21.33
C GLN A 219 4.95 50.63 21.10
N ARG A 220 6.08 50.42 21.78
CA ARG A 220 6.86 49.18 21.69
C ARG A 220 6.10 47.99 22.25
N LEU A 221 5.46 48.13 23.39
CA LEU A 221 4.64 47.08 24.00
C LEU A 221 3.52 46.64 23.06
N VAL A 222 2.77 47.59 22.49
CA VAL A 222 1.71 47.32 21.51
C VAL A 222 2.29 46.60 20.28
N THR A 223 3.45 47.03 19.78
CA THR A 223 4.11 46.40 18.62
C THR A 223 4.47 44.95 18.89
N TYR A 224 5.07 44.64 20.06
CA TYR A 224 5.40 43.26 20.42
C TYR A 224 4.16 42.39 20.64
N LEU A 225 3.09 42.94 21.24
CA LEU A 225 1.82 42.23 21.39
C LEU A 225 1.15 41.96 20.04
N GLN A 226 1.15 42.92 19.11
CA GLN A 226 0.62 42.71 17.76
C GLN A 226 1.44 41.66 16.98
N ALA A 227 2.76 41.70 17.10
CA ALA A 227 3.64 40.73 16.44
C ALA A 227 3.42 39.30 16.96
N SER A 228 3.21 39.12 18.26
CA SER A 228 2.92 37.80 18.84
C SER A 228 1.55 37.26 18.42
N GLN A 229 0.51 38.09 18.43
CA GLN A 229 -0.83 37.74 17.95
C GLN A 229 -0.82 37.38 16.45
N TYR A 230 -0.08 38.13 15.64
CA TYR A 230 0.07 37.84 14.22
C TYR A 230 0.73 36.46 13.99
N LYS A 231 1.80 36.13 14.73
CA LYS A 231 2.44 34.81 14.66
C LYS A 231 1.46 33.68 15.00
N LEU A 232 0.65 33.88 16.04
CA LEU A 232 -0.35 32.91 16.48
C LEU A 232 -1.44 32.69 15.41
N HIS A 233 -2.01 33.77 14.88
CA HIS A 233 -2.99 33.68 13.80
C HIS A 233 -2.43 33.02 12.54
N LYS A 234 -1.17 33.31 12.19
CA LYS A 234 -0.49 32.66 11.06
C LYS A 234 -0.34 31.14 11.29
N ALA A 235 0.04 30.72 12.49
CA ALA A 235 0.14 29.31 12.86
C ALA A 235 -1.23 28.60 12.80
N TYR A 236 -2.28 29.18 13.38
CA TYR A 236 -3.63 28.60 13.32
C TYR A 236 -4.16 28.46 11.90
N ARG A 237 -3.92 29.45 11.03
CA ARG A 237 -4.28 29.35 9.61
C ARG A 237 -3.57 28.18 8.92
N SER A 238 -2.29 27.98 9.19
CA SER A 238 -1.52 26.87 8.64
C SER A 238 -2.06 25.51 9.11
N ILE A 239 -2.36 25.37 10.40
CA ILE A 239 -2.90 24.13 10.98
C ILE A 239 -4.29 23.83 10.41
N ALA A 240 -5.16 24.84 10.33
CA ALA A 240 -6.50 24.69 9.75
C ALA A 240 -6.45 24.24 8.29
N ALA A 241 -5.55 24.84 7.49
CA ALA A 241 -5.36 24.45 6.09
C ALA A 241 -4.87 22.99 5.97
N GLN A 242 -3.92 22.57 6.81
CA GLN A 242 -3.44 21.18 6.83
C GLN A 242 -4.55 20.19 7.21
N ALA A 243 -5.32 20.49 8.26
CA ALA A 243 -6.43 19.64 8.70
C ALA A 243 -7.53 19.52 7.63
N GLN A 244 -7.80 20.61 6.89
CA GLN A 244 -8.75 20.59 5.78
C GLN A 244 -8.27 19.70 4.63
N LYS A 245 -6.98 19.78 4.27
CA LYS A 245 -6.35 18.92 3.25
C LYS A 245 -6.45 17.44 3.62
N GLU A 246 -6.13 17.07 4.85
CA GLU A 246 -6.20 15.68 5.32
C GLU A 246 -7.63 15.12 5.30
N ARG A 247 -8.62 15.92 5.71
CA ARG A 247 -10.03 15.53 5.63
C ARG A 247 -10.46 15.26 4.19
N LEU A 248 -9.99 16.09 3.26
CA LEU A 248 -10.30 15.94 1.85
C LEU A 248 -9.72 14.65 1.27
N VAL A 249 -8.44 14.38 1.50
CA VAL A 249 -7.78 13.13 1.09
C VAL A 249 -8.53 11.91 1.64
N ASN A 250 -8.93 11.94 2.91
CA ASN A 250 -9.67 10.85 3.53
C ASN A 250 -11.07 10.66 2.93
N SER A 251 -11.78 11.74 2.62
CA SER A 251 -13.10 11.68 1.97
C SER A 251 -13.01 11.01 0.61
N ILE A 252 -12.10 11.49 -0.25
CA ILE A 252 -11.90 10.97 -1.60
C ILE A 252 -11.39 9.53 -1.56
N SER A 253 -10.42 9.23 -0.70
CA SER A 253 -9.92 7.86 -0.48
C SER A 253 -11.01 6.91 -0.01
N THR A 254 -11.98 7.38 0.79
CA THR A 254 -13.13 6.56 1.22
C THR A 254 -14.09 6.32 0.07
N ALA A 255 -14.35 7.33 -0.77
CA ALA A 255 -15.21 7.19 -1.94
C ALA A 255 -14.64 6.19 -2.95
N ILE A 256 -13.34 6.30 -3.26
CA ILE A 256 -12.60 5.40 -4.14
C ILE A 256 -12.65 3.95 -3.63
N ARG A 257 -12.45 3.73 -2.32
CA ARG A 257 -12.43 2.38 -1.73
C ARG A 257 -13.79 1.69 -1.60
N ARG A 258 -14.90 2.35 -1.95
CA ARG A 258 -16.24 1.72 -1.91
C ARG A 258 -16.48 0.73 -3.04
N SER A 259 -15.76 0.87 -4.15
CA SER A 259 -15.84 -0.04 -5.29
C SER A 259 -14.57 -0.87 -5.40
N LEU A 260 -14.72 -2.07 -5.95
CA LEU A 260 -13.64 -2.93 -6.39
C LEU A 260 -13.57 -3.00 -7.93
N ASP A 261 -14.41 -2.25 -8.65
CA ASP A 261 -14.31 -2.11 -10.10
C ASP A 261 -13.32 -0.97 -10.42
N PRO A 262 -12.20 -1.26 -11.11
CA PRO A 262 -11.25 -0.24 -11.55
C PRO A 262 -11.91 0.91 -12.30
N ARG A 263 -12.93 0.67 -13.12
CA ARG A 263 -13.60 1.71 -13.91
C ARG A 263 -14.38 2.67 -13.02
N GLU A 264 -15.09 2.14 -12.02
CA GLU A 264 -15.84 2.95 -11.07
C GLU A 264 -14.89 3.73 -10.16
N ILE A 265 -13.80 3.09 -9.69
CA ILE A 265 -12.74 3.73 -8.91
C ILE A 265 -12.20 4.98 -9.62
N LEU A 266 -11.82 4.83 -10.90
CA LEU A 266 -11.25 5.92 -11.68
C LEU A 266 -12.29 7.02 -11.97
N GLN A 267 -13.54 6.65 -12.27
CA GLN A 267 -14.60 7.62 -12.53
C GLN A 267 -14.95 8.46 -11.30
N VAL A 268 -15.10 7.82 -10.13
CA VAL A 268 -15.37 8.51 -8.86
C VAL A 268 -14.20 9.40 -8.48
N ALA A 269 -12.95 8.90 -8.63
CA ALA A 269 -11.77 9.69 -8.37
C ALA A 269 -11.70 10.96 -9.25
N ALA A 270 -12.01 10.84 -10.55
CA ALA A 270 -12.00 11.98 -11.48
C ALA A 270 -13.05 13.03 -11.09
N GLN A 271 -14.25 12.59 -10.70
CA GLN A 271 -15.34 13.47 -10.25
C GLN A 271 -14.98 14.22 -8.97
N GLU A 272 -14.56 13.49 -7.94
CA GLU A 272 -14.23 14.06 -6.63
C GLU A 272 -13.04 15.03 -6.72
N LEU A 273 -11.97 14.64 -7.43
CA LEU A 273 -10.81 15.51 -7.67
C LEU A 273 -11.18 16.79 -8.41
N GLY A 274 -11.86 16.63 -9.55
CA GLY A 274 -12.23 17.76 -10.40
C GLY A 274 -13.18 18.74 -9.69
N GLN A 275 -14.16 18.23 -8.96
CA GLN A 275 -15.11 19.05 -8.20
C GLN A 275 -14.42 19.82 -7.06
N HIS A 276 -13.52 19.16 -6.31
CA HIS A 276 -12.88 19.78 -5.15
C HIS A 276 -11.80 20.80 -5.51
N LEU A 277 -11.07 20.57 -6.60
CA LEU A 277 -10.08 21.52 -7.12
C LEU A 277 -10.71 22.61 -8.00
N GLY A 278 -12.01 22.51 -8.29
CA GLY A 278 -12.69 23.45 -9.19
C GLY A 278 -12.14 23.43 -10.62
N ALA A 279 -11.47 22.34 -11.01
CA ALA A 279 -10.82 22.24 -12.30
C ALA A 279 -11.84 22.24 -13.43
N CYS A 280 -11.46 22.78 -14.58
CA CYS A 280 -12.26 22.76 -15.80
C CYS A 280 -12.51 21.32 -16.27
N ARG A 281 -11.45 20.52 -16.25
CA ARG A 281 -11.47 19.12 -16.64
C ARG A 281 -10.51 18.33 -15.74
N CYS A 282 -10.97 17.19 -15.24
CA CYS A 282 -10.10 16.19 -14.62
C CYS A 282 -10.20 14.89 -15.41
N LEU A 283 -9.06 14.34 -15.81
CA LEU A 283 -8.96 13.09 -16.54
C LEU A 283 -8.21 12.09 -15.67
N ILE A 284 -8.67 10.85 -15.67
CA ILE A 284 -7.89 9.76 -15.10
C ILE A 284 -7.97 8.58 -16.06
N TYR A 285 -6.81 8.08 -16.49
CA TYR A 285 -6.75 6.98 -17.44
C TYR A 285 -5.62 6.03 -17.10
N ARG A 286 -5.78 4.77 -17.49
CA ARG A 286 -4.74 3.76 -17.34
C ARG A 286 -3.66 3.99 -18.40
N ALA A 287 -2.41 3.88 -17.97
CA ALA A 287 -1.24 4.04 -18.81
C ALA A 287 -0.08 3.26 -18.21
N GLN A 288 0.65 2.54 -19.05
CA GLN A 288 1.90 1.89 -18.73
C GLN A 288 3.06 2.62 -19.41
N ALA A 289 4.27 2.43 -18.90
CA ALA A 289 5.46 3.09 -19.46
C ALA A 289 5.74 2.72 -20.93
N THR A 290 5.21 1.58 -21.40
CA THR A 290 5.36 1.08 -22.77
C THR A 290 4.22 1.48 -23.70
N ASP A 291 3.17 2.12 -23.19
CA ASP A 291 2.00 2.44 -23.99
C ASP A 291 2.30 3.57 -24.96
N ALA A 292 2.06 3.35 -26.26
CA ALA A 292 2.24 4.39 -27.26
C ALA A 292 1.11 5.43 -27.25
N LYS A 293 -0.10 5.00 -26.86
CA LYS A 293 -1.31 5.82 -26.79
C LYS A 293 -2.20 5.37 -25.62
N ALA A 294 -2.98 6.29 -25.07
CA ALA A 294 -4.05 6.01 -24.13
C ALA A 294 -5.39 6.53 -24.66
N ILE A 295 -6.49 5.87 -24.29
CA ILE A 295 -7.86 6.34 -24.55
C ILE A 295 -8.39 6.95 -23.26
N ILE A 296 -9.01 8.13 -23.35
CA ILE A 296 -9.58 8.79 -22.19
C ILE A 296 -10.95 8.18 -21.87
N GLU A 297 -11.01 7.39 -20.79
CA GLU A 297 -12.22 6.66 -20.37
C GLU A 297 -12.93 7.31 -19.19
N HIS A 298 -12.25 8.13 -18.40
CA HIS A 298 -12.81 8.78 -17.22
C HIS A 298 -12.53 10.28 -17.24
N GLU A 299 -13.59 11.06 -17.13
CA GLU A 299 -13.55 12.51 -17.21
C GLU A 299 -14.54 13.13 -16.21
N PHE A 300 -14.11 14.21 -15.58
CA PHE A 300 -14.96 15.21 -14.96
C PHE A 300 -14.88 16.50 -15.77
N LEU A 301 -16.02 17.17 -15.92
CA LEU A 301 -16.15 18.44 -16.62
C LEU A 301 -16.91 19.45 -15.77
N ASN A 302 -16.38 20.66 -15.70
CA ASN A 302 -17.11 21.82 -15.23
C ASN A 302 -17.89 22.47 -16.40
N SER A 303 -19.03 23.09 -16.11
CA SER A 303 -20.00 23.54 -17.13
C SER A 303 -19.38 24.41 -18.24
N ASN A 304 -19.83 24.20 -19.49
CA ASN A 304 -19.44 24.91 -20.72
C ASN A 304 -18.09 24.54 -21.38
N ILE A 305 -17.57 23.34 -21.14
CA ILE A 305 -16.30 22.87 -21.73
C ILE A 305 -16.53 21.60 -22.58
N SER A 306 -15.85 21.50 -23.72
CA SER A 306 -15.93 20.32 -24.59
C SER A 306 -15.33 19.08 -23.93
N SER A 307 -16.04 17.96 -24.02
CA SER A 307 -15.57 16.65 -23.54
C SER A 307 -14.43 16.11 -24.41
N VAL A 308 -13.50 15.41 -23.77
CA VAL A 308 -12.45 14.62 -24.46
C VAL A 308 -12.65 13.11 -24.27
N LEU A 309 -13.78 12.68 -23.71
CA LEU A 309 -14.09 11.27 -23.50
C LEU A 309 -14.03 10.50 -24.83
N GLY A 310 -13.34 9.36 -24.84
CA GLY A 310 -13.11 8.53 -26.02
C GLY A 310 -12.02 9.05 -26.99
N GLN A 311 -11.41 10.20 -26.72
CA GLN A 311 -10.25 10.66 -27.49
C GLN A 311 -9.00 9.85 -27.14
N SER A 312 -8.04 9.81 -28.07
CA SER A 312 -6.78 9.08 -27.89
C SER A 312 -5.62 10.06 -27.71
N TRP A 313 -4.96 10.00 -26.56
CA TRP A 313 -3.72 10.73 -26.28
C TRP A 313 -2.53 9.96 -26.81
N GLU A 314 -1.65 10.64 -27.53
CA GLU A 314 -0.33 10.12 -27.87
C GLU A 314 0.58 10.25 -26.65
N LEU A 315 1.24 9.15 -26.27
CA LEU A 315 2.10 9.08 -25.09
C LEU A 315 3.59 8.92 -25.46
N GLU A 316 3.90 8.12 -26.49
CA GLU A 316 5.28 7.81 -26.90
C GLU A 316 6.11 9.06 -27.18
N HIS A 317 5.57 9.99 -27.97
CA HIS A 317 6.26 11.23 -28.35
C HIS A 317 5.80 12.46 -27.55
N ASN A 318 5.06 12.26 -26.45
CA ASN A 318 4.57 13.35 -25.62
C ASN A 318 5.66 13.80 -24.63
N PRO A 319 6.25 15.00 -24.80
CA PRO A 319 7.36 15.44 -23.95
C PRO A 319 7.00 15.54 -22.46
N LEU A 320 5.74 15.90 -22.14
CA LEU A 320 5.30 16.00 -20.75
C LEU A 320 5.18 14.61 -20.11
N PHE A 321 4.62 13.64 -20.84
CA PHE A 321 4.54 12.25 -20.38
C PHE A 321 5.94 11.61 -20.24
N GLN A 322 6.84 11.86 -21.20
CA GLN A 322 8.22 11.40 -21.11
C GLN A 322 8.96 11.99 -19.91
N GLN A 323 8.70 13.26 -19.56
CA GLN A 323 9.23 13.86 -18.35
C GLN A 323 8.69 13.16 -17.09
N VAL A 324 7.39 12.86 -17.03
CA VAL A 324 6.77 12.08 -15.94
C VAL A 324 7.43 10.70 -15.83
N LEU A 325 7.70 10.00 -16.93
CA LEU A 325 8.38 8.69 -16.90
C LEU A 325 9.82 8.78 -16.38
N GLN A 326 10.54 9.85 -16.73
CA GLN A 326 11.93 10.02 -16.30
C GLN A 326 12.05 10.40 -14.82
N GLN A 327 11.13 11.23 -14.33
CA GLN A 327 11.18 11.79 -12.98
C GLN A 327 10.34 11.00 -11.97
N LEU A 328 9.33 10.25 -12.44
CA LEU A 328 8.29 9.63 -11.63
C LEU A 328 7.59 10.63 -10.69
N GLU A 329 7.50 11.88 -11.13
CA GLU A 329 6.85 12.98 -10.43
C GLU A 329 5.93 13.74 -11.39
N GLY A 330 4.97 14.48 -10.83
CA GLY A 330 4.05 15.29 -11.60
C GLY A 330 4.73 16.45 -12.32
N VAL A 331 4.18 16.80 -13.48
CA VAL A 331 4.62 17.90 -14.33
C VAL A 331 3.50 18.94 -14.41
N CYS A 332 3.84 20.20 -14.12
CA CYS A 332 2.90 21.32 -14.20
C CYS A 332 3.34 22.33 -15.28
N VAL A 333 2.36 22.81 -16.04
CA VAL A 333 2.50 23.83 -17.07
C VAL A 333 1.53 24.95 -16.74
N ALA A 334 2.08 26.10 -16.30
CA ALA A 334 1.28 27.25 -15.88
C ALA A 334 0.60 27.96 -17.06
N ASP A 335 1.28 28.11 -18.20
CA ASP A 335 0.67 28.62 -19.45
C ASP A 335 1.12 27.79 -20.65
N THR A 336 0.22 26.96 -21.15
CA THR A 336 0.45 26.08 -22.31
C THR A 336 0.74 26.86 -23.60
N LEU A 337 0.25 28.10 -23.72
CA LEU A 337 0.54 28.96 -24.87
C LEU A 337 1.93 29.60 -24.78
N GLY A 338 2.53 29.64 -23.59
CA GLY A 338 3.89 30.11 -23.35
C GLY A 338 4.93 29.00 -23.49
N ASP A 339 4.58 27.79 -23.05
CA ASP A 339 5.50 26.68 -22.83
C ASP A 339 6.19 26.13 -24.10
N PHE A 340 7.50 25.89 -23.99
CA PHE A 340 8.33 25.41 -25.10
C PHE A 340 8.05 23.95 -25.47
N GLN A 341 7.80 23.09 -24.49
CA GLN A 341 7.58 21.66 -24.71
C GLN A 341 6.25 21.44 -25.44
N VAL A 342 5.21 22.16 -25.03
CA VAL A 342 3.89 22.14 -25.67
C VAL A 342 3.95 22.67 -27.10
N LYS A 343 4.66 23.79 -27.35
CA LYS A 343 4.80 24.37 -28.70
C LYS A 343 5.55 23.49 -29.68
N LYS A 344 6.57 22.77 -29.20
CA LYS A 344 7.41 21.92 -30.04
C LYS A 344 6.67 20.65 -30.48
N SER A 345 5.68 20.20 -29.71
CA SER A 345 4.86 19.02 -30.03
C SER A 345 3.58 19.41 -30.78
N PRO A 346 3.42 19.02 -32.06
CA PRO A 346 2.18 19.26 -32.80
C PRO A 346 0.95 18.62 -32.15
N ALA A 347 1.11 17.44 -31.57
CA ALA A 347 0.04 16.71 -30.88
C ALA A 347 -0.46 17.51 -29.67
N LEU A 348 0.43 17.94 -28.76
CA LEU A 348 0.04 18.76 -27.60
C LEU A 348 -0.55 20.11 -28.01
N SER A 349 0.04 20.77 -29.00
CA SER A 349 -0.47 22.04 -29.53
C SER A 349 -1.88 21.90 -30.11
N SER A 350 -2.21 20.75 -30.71
CA SER A 350 -3.57 20.48 -31.21
C SER A 350 -4.57 20.32 -30.07
N ILE A 351 -4.23 19.56 -29.02
CA ILE A 351 -5.05 19.36 -27.83
C ILE A 351 -5.34 20.70 -27.14
N VAL A 352 -4.29 21.51 -26.92
CA VAL A 352 -4.39 22.82 -26.28
C VAL A 352 -5.31 23.76 -27.06
N ARG A 353 -5.18 23.81 -28.39
CA ARG A 353 -6.03 24.68 -29.24
C ARG A 353 -7.47 24.17 -29.35
N GLN A 354 -7.65 22.87 -29.51
CA GLN A 354 -8.96 22.25 -29.72
C GLN A 354 -9.81 22.29 -28.44
N PHE A 355 -9.19 22.05 -27.29
CA PHE A 355 -9.88 21.92 -26.02
C PHE A 355 -9.65 23.08 -25.04
N GLY A 356 -8.97 24.13 -25.49
CA GLY A 356 -8.78 25.38 -24.75
C GLY A 356 -7.97 25.23 -23.46
N VAL A 357 -7.06 24.25 -23.37
CA VAL A 357 -6.28 24.00 -22.14
C VAL A 357 -5.27 25.12 -21.96
N ARG A 358 -5.44 25.99 -20.96
CA ARG A 358 -4.54 27.11 -20.65
C ARG A 358 -3.47 26.74 -19.62
N SER A 359 -3.85 25.94 -18.63
CA SER A 359 -2.94 25.43 -17.59
C SER A 359 -3.14 23.93 -17.48
N TRP A 360 -2.06 23.19 -17.27
CA TRP A 360 -2.08 21.72 -17.33
C TRP A 360 -1.22 21.13 -16.21
N LEU A 361 -1.81 20.25 -15.40
CA LEU A 361 -1.12 19.43 -14.42
C LEU A 361 -1.26 17.95 -14.81
N ILE A 362 -0.16 17.22 -14.77
CA ILE A 362 -0.10 15.78 -15.07
C ILE A 362 0.58 15.10 -13.90
N GLU A 363 -0.11 14.21 -13.20
CA GLU A 363 0.40 13.47 -12.04
C GLU A 363 0.36 11.96 -12.29
N PRO A 364 1.46 11.22 -12.08
CA PRO A 364 1.46 9.77 -12.25
C PRO A 364 0.73 9.06 -11.11
N VAL A 365 -0.09 8.07 -11.48
CA VAL A 365 -0.65 7.09 -10.55
C VAL A 365 0.37 5.96 -10.42
N LEU A 366 1.08 5.94 -9.29
CA LEU A 366 2.14 4.98 -9.01
C LEU A 366 1.74 4.01 -7.90
N TYR A 367 2.21 2.77 -8.01
CA TYR A 367 2.26 1.82 -6.90
C TYR A 367 3.61 1.12 -6.89
N GLN A 368 4.37 1.25 -5.79
CA GLN A 368 5.73 0.67 -5.66
C GLN A 368 6.65 0.99 -6.85
N GLY A 369 6.57 2.21 -7.40
CA GLY A 369 7.37 2.65 -8.55
C GLY A 369 6.86 2.18 -9.93
N ARG A 370 5.80 1.36 -9.99
CA ARG A 370 5.14 0.98 -11.24
C ARG A 370 4.08 2.02 -11.62
N LEU A 371 4.12 2.50 -12.85
CA LEU A 371 3.06 3.34 -13.43
C LEU A 371 1.81 2.51 -13.73
N LEU A 372 0.68 2.95 -13.19
CA LEU A 372 -0.64 2.33 -13.39
C LEU A 372 -1.58 3.21 -14.20
N GLY A 373 -1.33 4.52 -14.23
CA GLY A 373 -2.17 5.50 -14.88
C GLY A 373 -1.67 6.93 -14.68
N ILE A 374 -2.45 7.87 -15.18
CA ILE A 374 -2.17 9.31 -15.12
C ILE A 374 -3.44 10.02 -14.65
N VAL A 375 -3.27 11.03 -13.79
CA VAL A 375 -4.26 12.05 -13.48
C VAL A 375 -3.88 13.33 -14.23
N GLU A 376 -4.77 13.87 -15.05
CA GLU A 376 -4.59 15.18 -15.68
C GLU A 376 -5.63 16.17 -15.18
N LEU A 377 -5.19 17.39 -14.87
CA LEU A 377 -6.06 18.50 -14.55
C LEU A 377 -5.80 19.63 -15.53
N HIS A 378 -6.88 20.13 -16.12
CA HIS A 378 -6.85 21.29 -17.00
C HIS A 378 -7.56 22.46 -16.36
N ASP A 379 -6.99 23.65 -16.56
CA ASP A 379 -7.71 24.91 -16.46
C ASP A 379 -7.83 25.54 -17.85
N CYS A 380 -9.03 25.94 -18.23
CA CYS A 380 -9.37 26.55 -19.51
C CYS A 380 -9.65 28.06 -19.42
N HIS A 381 -9.57 28.65 -18.23
CA HIS A 381 -9.86 30.06 -18.01
C HIS A 381 -8.68 30.99 -18.33
N PHE A 382 -8.99 32.29 -18.42
CA PHE A 382 -8.00 33.36 -18.50
C PHE A 382 -8.23 34.34 -17.33
N PRO A 383 -7.18 34.76 -16.59
CA PRO A 383 -5.75 34.42 -16.75
C PRO A 383 -5.43 32.93 -16.47
N PRO A 384 -4.26 32.41 -16.93
CA PRO A 384 -3.83 31.05 -16.60
C PRO A 384 -3.73 30.84 -15.09
N HIS A 385 -4.06 29.63 -14.64
CA HIS A 385 -4.01 29.23 -13.24
C HIS A 385 -2.60 28.83 -12.84
N GLU A 386 -2.12 29.45 -11.79
CA GLU A 386 -0.84 29.11 -11.19
C GLU A 386 -1.06 28.05 -10.12
N TRP A 387 -0.74 26.79 -10.46
CA TRP A 387 -0.88 25.65 -9.57
C TRP A 387 -0.11 25.87 -8.26
N GLN A 388 -0.84 25.91 -7.15
CA GLN A 388 -0.25 26.16 -5.84
C GLN A 388 0.37 24.86 -5.30
N PRO A 389 1.47 24.92 -4.51
CA PRO A 389 2.10 23.72 -3.95
C PRO A 389 1.13 22.82 -3.17
N GLY A 390 0.14 23.41 -2.49
CA GLY A 390 -0.88 22.65 -1.77
C GLY A 390 -1.82 21.84 -2.66
N GLU A 391 -2.09 22.30 -3.89
CA GLU A 391 -2.89 21.58 -4.89
C GLU A 391 -2.10 20.39 -5.44
N LEU A 392 -0.82 20.60 -5.78
CA LEU A 392 0.08 19.55 -6.26
C LEU A 392 0.18 18.40 -5.26
N ASP A 393 0.41 18.71 -3.98
CA ASP A 393 0.47 17.70 -2.94
C ASP A 393 -0.83 16.91 -2.78
N LEU A 394 -1.98 17.59 -2.96
CA LEU A 394 -3.29 16.94 -2.85
C LEU A 394 -3.50 15.96 -3.99
N VAL A 395 -3.18 16.38 -5.23
CA VAL A 395 -3.29 15.53 -6.42
C VAL A 395 -2.35 14.33 -6.30
N LYS A 396 -1.10 14.54 -5.88
CA LYS A 396 -0.13 13.46 -5.60
C LYS A 396 -0.63 12.48 -4.53
N ALA A 397 -1.19 12.99 -3.43
CA ALA A 397 -1.75 12.16 -2.37
C ALA A 397 -2.92 11.29 -2.90
N ILE A 398 -3.80 11.86 -3.71
CA ILE A 398 -4.95 11.13 -4.27
C ILE A 398 -4.50 10.15 -5.35
N ALA A 399 -3.56 10.52 -6.23
CA ALA A 399 -2.95 9.62 -7.21
C ALA A 399 -2.34 8.37 -6.53
N THR A 400 -1.69 8.55 -5.38
CA THR A 400 -1.17 7.44 -4.57
C THR A 400 -2.30 6.54 -4.03
N GLN A 401 -3.42 7.13 -3.59
CA GLN A 401 -4.59 6.39 -3.12
C GLN A 401 -5.28 5.62 -4.26
N ILE A 402 -5.40 6.22 -5.44
CA ILE A 402 -5.91 5.57 -6.65
C ILE A 402 -5.04 4.36 -6.99
N GLY A 403 -3.71 4.52 -7.00
CA GLY A 403 -2.79 3.42 -7.31
C GLY A 403 -2.95 2.24 -6.35
N THR A 404 -3.12 2.54 -5.06
CA THR A 404 -3.40 1.51 -4.03
C THR A 404 -4.73 0.81 -4.28
N ALA A 405 -5.80 1.56 -4.58
CA ALA A 405 -7.13 1.00 -4.84
C ALA A 405 -7.17 0.14 -6.11
N LEU A 406 -6.49 0.53 -7.17
CA LEU A 406 -6.41 -0.24 -8.41
C LEU A 406 -5.73 -1.59 -8.20
N ILE A 407 -4.61 -1.63 -7.49
CA ILE A 407 -3.92 -2.89 -7.17
C ILE A 407 -4.75 -3.76 -6.24
N GLN A 408 -5.46 -3.16 -5.29
CA GLN A 408 -6.38 -3.90 -4.42
C GLN A 408 -7.51 -4.55 -5.22
N ALA A 409 -8.13 -3.82 -6.16
CA ALA A 409 -9.16 -4.34 -7.06
C ALA A 409 -8.65 -5.49 -7.93
N GLU A 410 -7.48 -5.31 -8.58
CA GLU A 410 -6.85 -6.34 -9.43
C GLU A 410 -6.51 -7.59 -8.62
N SER A 411 -5.96 -7.43 -7.41
CA SER A 411 -5.63 -8.55 -6.53
C SER A 411 -6.87 -9.32 -6.07
N PHE A 412 -7.97 -8.62 -5.79
CA PHE A 412 -9.22 -9.24 -5.38
C PHE A 412 -9.83 -10.07 -6.52
N ALA A 413 -9.88 -9.51 -7.74
CA ALA A 413 -10.38 -10.21 -8.92
C ALA A 413 -9.57 -11.47 -9.23
N ASN A 414 -8.23 -11.38 -9.16
CA ASN A 414 -7.34 -12.53 -9.35
C ASN A 414 -7.56 -13.63 -8.29
N LEU A 415 -7.78 -13.23 -7.04
CA LEU A 415 -8.06 -14.17 -5.95
C LEU A 415 -9.39 -14.90 -6.17
N GLU A 416 -10.43 -14.16 -6.57
CA GLU A 416 -11.75 -14.71 -6.86
C GLU A 416 -11.69 -15.73 -8.03
N GLU A 417 -11.00 -15.38 -9.12
CA GLU A 417 -10.79 -16.29 -10.25
C GLU A 417 -10.05 -17.57 -9.81
N LEU A 418 -8.94 -17.42 -9.07
CA LEU A 418 -8.18 -18.57 -8.58
C LEU A 418 -9.02 -19.46 -7.66
N ASN A 419 -9.85 -18.87 -6.81
CA ASN A 419 -10.72 -19.62 -5.90
C ASN A 419 -11.79 -20.41 -6.69
N GLN A 420 -12.37 -19.81 -7.74
CA GLN A 420 -13.30 -20.51 -8.63
C GLN A 420 -12.63 -21.67 -9.36
N GLN A 421 -11.39 -21.49 -9.84
CA GLN A 421 -10.61 -22.56 -10.47
C GLN A 421 -10.32 -23.71 -9.48
N LEU A 422 -9.96 -23.37 -8.23
CA LEU A 422 -9.75 -24.35 -7.17
C LEU A 422 -11.03 -25.14 -6.84
N GLU A 423 -12.17 -24.46 -6.70
CA GLU A 423 -13.45 -25.12 -6.48
C GLU A 423 -13.83 -26.06 -7.63
N ALA A 424 -13.62 -25.64 -8.88
CA ALA A 424 -13.88 -26.47 -10.05
C ALA A 424 -13.00 -27.72 -10.08
N LEU A 425 -11.71 -27.58 -9.72
CA LEU A 425 -10.78 -28.69 -9.60
C LEU A 425 -11.19 -29.65 -8.49
N ASP A 426 -11.59 -29.14 -7.33
CA ASP A 426 -11.95 -29.96 -6.17
C ASP A 426 -13.27 -30.72 -6.40
N ARG A 427 -14.22 -30.12 -7.11
CA ARG A 427 -15.44 -30.81 -7.62
C ARG A 427 -15.07 -31.92 -8.58
N THR A 428 -14.18 -31.67 -9.54
CA THR A 428 -13.71 -32.69 -10.49
C THR A 428 -13.02 -33.84 -9.77
N ARG A 429 -12.15 -33.55 -8.80
CA ARG A 429 -11.49 -34.55 -7.96
C ARG A 429 -12.49 -35.40 -7.17
N SER A 430 -13.47 -34.76 -6.54
CA SER A 430 -14.50 -35.44 -5.76
C SER A 430 -15.36 -36.36 -6.62
N ASN A 431 -15.75 -35.90 -7.82
CA ASN A 431 -16.49 -36.72 -8.79
C ASN A 431 -15.68 -37.96 -9.22
N LEU A 432 -14.38 -37.81 -9.47
CA LEU A 432 -13.51 -38.93 -9.81
C LEU A 432 -13.43 -39.96 -8.69
N ILE A 433 -13.29 -39.53 -7.43
CA ILE A 433 -13.27 -40.42 -6.27
C ILE A 433 -14.60 -41.17 -6.14
N ALA A 434 -15.72 -40.48 -6.32
CA ALA A 434 -17.05 -41.08 -6.24
C ALA A 434 -17.26 -42.14 -7.35
N ILE A 435 -16.91 -41.82 -8.60
CA ILE A 435 -17.04 -42.74 -9.74
C ILE A 435 -16.12 -43.95 -9.57
N THR A 436 -14.85 -43.74 -9.19
CA THR A 436 -13.89 -44.82 -8.94
C THR A 436 -14.40 -45.75 -7.83
N GLY A 437 -14.93 -45.18 -6.75
CA GLY A 437 -15.53 -45.95 -5.65
C GLY A 437 -16.72 -46.80 -6.11
N HIS A 438 -17.57 -46.28 -6.99
CA HIS A 438 -18.71 -47.02 -7.54
C HIS A 438 -18.28 -48.18 -8.46
N GLU A 439 -17.33 -47.91 -9.37
CA GLU A 439 -16.84 -48.91 -10.33
C GLU A 439 -16.03 -50.04 -9.67
N LEU A 440 -15.40 -49.78 -8.52
CA LEU A 440 -14.77 -50.83 -7.71
C LEU A 440 -15.78 -51.59 -6.84
N ARG A 441 -16.78 -50.91 -6.26
CA ARG A 441 -17.76 -51.54 -5.36
C ARG A 441 -18.62 -52.58 -6.08
N THR A 442 -19.06 -52.30 -7.31
CA THR A 442 -19.97 -53.21 -8.03
C THR A 442 -19.40 -54.62 -8.22
N PRO A 443 -18.23 -54.83 -8.87
CA PRO A 443 -17.68 -56.18 -9.04
C PRO A 443 -17.34 -56.84 -7.70
N LEU A 444 -16.88 -56.06 -6.71
CA LEU A 444 -16.59 -56.59 -5.38
C LEU A 444 -17.85 -57.16 -4.70
N SER A 445 -18.98 -56.47 -4.79
CA SER A 445 -20.26 -56.96 -4.26
C SER A 445 -20.74 -58.21 -5.00
N THR A 446 -20.61 -58.29 -6.33
CA THR A 446 -20.95 -59.49 -7.09
C THR A 446 -20.10 -60.69 -6.67
N ILE A 447 -18.77 -60.50 -6.58
CA ILE A 447 -17.84 -61.54 -6.15
C ILE A 447 -18.22 -62.04 -4.76
N GLN A 448 -18.49 -61.13 -3.83
CA GLN A 448 -18.86 -61.48 -2.46
C GLN A 448 -20.16 -62.31 -2.42
N VAL A 449 -21.22 -61.87 -3.11
CA VAL A 449 -22.49 -62.61 -3.15
C VAL A 449 -22.31 -63.99 -3.78
N CYS A 450 -21.58 -64.10 -4.90
CA CYS A 450 -21.30 -65.40 -5.53
C CYS A 450 -20.56 -66.35 -4.58
N LEU A 451 -19.52 -65.87 -3.89
CA LEU A 451 -18.73 -66.69 -2.97
C LEU A 451 -19.53 -67.05 -1.69
N GLU A 452 -20.33 -66.13 -1.16
CA GLU A 452 -21.19 -66.37 0.02
C GLU A 452 -22.26 -67.41 -0.28
N SER A 453 -22.93 -67.33 -1.43
CA SER A 453 -23.93 -68.33 -1.84
C SER A 453 -23.28 -69.71 -2.03
N LEU A 454 -22.11 -69.78 -2.68
CA LEU A 454 -21.35 -71.02 -2.83
C LEU A 454 -20.94 -71.65 -1.49
N ALA A 455 -20.67 -70.83 -0.47
CA ALA A 455 -20.30 -71.30 0.86
C ALA A 455 -21.49 -71.72 1.72
N THR A 456 -22.66 -71.10 1.53
CA THR A 456 -23.83 -71.25 2.40
C THR A 456 -24.83 -72.30 1.89
N GLU A 457 -24.86 -72.57 0.58
CA GLU A 457 -25.79 -73.52 -0.05
C GLU A 457 -25.05 -74.72 -0.66
N PRO A 458 -24.70 -75.75 0.13
CA PRO A 458 -23.93 -76.91 -0.34
C PRO A 458 -24.72 -77.83 -1.31
N ASP A 459 -26.04 -77.75 -1.33
CA ASP A 459 -26.93 -78.54 -2.22
C ASP A 459 -27.24 -77.83 -3.56
N MET A 460 -26.50 -76.77 -3.90
CA MET A 460 -26.68 -76.00 -5.13
C MET A 460 -26.47 -76.86 -6.39
N PRO A 461 -27.33 -76.74 -7.43
CA PRO A 461 -27.11 -77.42 -8.71
C PRO A 461 -25.75 -77.07 -9.33
N TRP A 462 -25.09 -78.07 -9.94
CA TRP A 462 -23.76 -77.90 -10.54
C TRP A 462 -23.72 -76.79 -11.60
N GLU A 463 -24.77 -76.63 -12.41
CA GLU A 463 -24.80 -75.55 -13.41
C GLU A 463 -24.77 -74.17 -12.74
N LEU A 464 -25.52 -73.98 -11.65
CA LEU A 464 -25.56 -72.71 -10.93
C LEU A 464 -24.24 -72.44 -10.20
N GLN A 465 -23.60 -73.49 -9.66
CA GLN A 465 -22.28 -73.41 -9.04
C GLN A 465 -21.22 -72.91 -10.03
N GLN A 466 -21.23 -73.45 -11.25
CA GLN A 466 -20.33 -73.03 -12.33
C GLN A 466 -20.62 -71.60 -12.80
N ILE A 467 -21.89 -71.19 -12.85
CA ILE A 467 -22.26 -69.80 -13.18
C ILE A 467 -21.74 -68.83 -12.11
N MET A 468 -21.89 -69.14 -10.83
CA MET A 468 -21.39 -68.28 -9.74
C MET A 468 -19.86 -68.17 -9.75
N LEU A 469 -19.16 -69.31 -9.89
CA LEU A 469 -17.70 -69.32 -9.95
C LEU A 469 -17.17 -68.55 -11.17
N SER A 470 -17.74 -68.77 -12.34
CA SER A 470 -17.35 -68.06 -13.57
C SER A 470 -17.66 -66.56 -13.48
N THR A 471 -18.78 -66.17 -12.88
CA THR A 471 -19.13 -64.76 -12.63
C THR A 471 -18.12 -64.09 -11.69
N ALA A 472 -17.78 -64.74 -10.57
CA ALA A 472 -16.81 -64.21 -9.62
C ALA A 472 -15.40 -64.08 -10.24
N LEU A 473 -14.96 -65.06 -11.02
CA LEU A 473 -13.68 -65.00 -11.73
C LEU A 473 -13.66 -63.89 -12.79
N ALA A 474 -14.75 -63.72 -13.54
CA ALA A 474 -14.88 -62.66 -14.54
C ALA A 474 -14.84 -61.26 -13.91
N ASP A 475 -15.56 -61.04 -12.80
CA ASP A 475 -15.56 -59.76 -12.10
C ASP A 475 -14.21 -59.49 -11.39
N SER A 476 -13.51 -60.53 -10.92
CA SER A 476 -12.14 -60.40 -10.38
C SER A 476 -11.14 -59.93 -11.44
N GLU A 477 -11.18 -60.53 -12.64
CA GLU A 477 -10.35 -60.11 -13.77
C GLU A 477 -10.71 -58.71 -14.26
N ARG A 478 -12.00 -58.35 -14.25
CA ARG A 478 -12.46 -56.99 -14.54
C ARG A 478 -11.90 -55.98 -13.54
N MET A 479 -11.92 -56.30 -12.24
CA MET A 479 -11.37 -55.45 -11.20
C MET A 479 -9.85 -55.28 -11.34
N ARG A 480 -9.13 -56.37 -11.65
CA ARG A 480 -7.69 -56.32 -11.95
C ARG A 480 -7.39 -55.37 -13.11
N LYS A 481 -8.17 -55.45 -14.21
CA LYS A 481 -8.02 -54.54 -15.37
C LYS A 481 -8.31 -53.09 -15.00
N LEU A 482 -9.36 -52.83 -14.20
CA LEU A 482 -9.70 -51.49 -13.71
C LEU A 482 -8.56 -50.86 -12.90
N VAL A 483 -8.01 -51.60 -11.94
CA VAL A 483 -6.89 -51.13 -11.10
C VAL A 483 -5.66 -50.86 -11.96
N GLN A 484 -5.34 -51.76 -12.90
CA GLN A 484 -4.21 -51.57 -13.80
C GLN A 484 -4.40 -50.35 -14.70
N ASP A 485 -5.55 -50.19 -15.35
CA ASP A 485 -5.87 -49.02 -16.19
C ASP A 485 -5.78 -47.72 -15.37
N PHE A 486 -6.23 -47.73 -14.11
CA PHE A 486 -6.14 -46.58 -13.22
C PHE A 486 -4.70 -46.21 -12.86
N LEU A 487 -3.86 -47.20 -12.52
CA LEU A 487 -2.43 -46.97 -12.23
C LEU A 487 -1.69 -46.46 -13.47
N THR A 488 -1.95 -47.05 -14.63
CA THR A 488 -1.38 -46.60 -15.91
C THR A 488 -1.75 -45.14 -16.18
N LEU A 489 -3.04 -44.78 -16.07
CA LEU A 489 -3.50 -43.41 -16.27
C LEU A 489 -2.85 -42.44 -15.26
N SER A 490 -2.80 -42.81 -13.97
CA SER A 490 -2.19 -41.97 -12.93
C SER A 490 -0.70 -41.73 -13.16
N ASN A 491 0.03 -42.72 -13.69
CA ASN A 491 1.46 -42.58 -14.01
C ASN A 491 1.66 -41.65 -15.23
N LEU A 492 0.83 -41.80 -16.27
CA LEU A 492 0.85 -40.94 -17.45
C LEU A 492 0.56 -39.48 -17.08
N GLU A 493 -0.46 -39.22 -16.26
CA GLU A 493 -0.88 -37.86 -15.87
C GLU A 493 0.07 -37.18 -14.89
N SER A 494 0.77 -37.95 -14.06
CA SER A 494 1.78 -37.40 -13.15
C SER A 494 3.12 -37.11 -13.84
N GLY A 495 3.24 -37.39 -15.15
CA GLY A 495 4.47 -37.21 -15.92
C GLY A 495 5.62 -38.13 -15.47
N ARG A 496 5.30 -39.23 -14.76
CA ARG A 496 6.29 -40.17 -14.21
C ARG A 496 6.68 -41.29 -15.17
N VAL A 497 6.16 -41.27 -16.39
CA VAL A 497 6.49 -42.26 -17.42
C VAL A 497 7.79 -41.86 -18.08
N GLU A 498 8.79 -42.75 -18.00
CA GLU A 498 9.99 -42.67 -18.81
C GLU A 498 9.67 -43.24 -20.20
N TRP A 499 9.83 -42.40 -21.22
CA TRP A 499 9.55 -42.75 -22.61
C TRP A 499 10.81 -43.34 -23.27
N HIS A 500 10.66 -44.48 -23.96
CA HIS A 500 11.74 -45.11 -24.70
C HIS A 500 11.44 -45.08 -26.21
N PRO A 501 11.51 -43.89 -26.86
CA PRO A 501 11.17 -43.77 -28.27
C PRO A 501 12.20 -44.49 -29.16
N GLU A 502 11.72 -45.39 -29.99
CA GLU A 502 12.48 -46.17 -30.96
C GLU A 502 11.89 -46.02 -32.37
N SER A 503 12.64 -46.44 -33.39
CA SER A 503 12.19 -46.40 -34.79
C SER A 503 11.47 -47.69 -35.12
N LEU A 504 10.17 -47.62 -35.39
CA LEU A 504 9.28 -48.79 -35.49
C LEU A 504 8.52 -48.82 -36.80
N THR A 505 8.22 -50.03 -37.26
CA THR A 505 7.27 -50.24 -38.35
C THR A 505 5.86 -50.27 -37.78
N ILE A 506 4.95 -49.42 -38.28
CA ILE A 506 3.55 -49.41 -37.80
C ILE A 506 2.86 -50.77 -38.01
N GLN A 507 3.22 -51.47 -39.09
CA GLN A 507 2.71 -52.80 -39.41
C GLN A 507 3.02 -53.82 -38.30
N GLU A 508 4.25 -53.85 -37.79
CA GLU A 508 4.67 -54.76 -36.71
C GLU A 508 3.90 -54.48 -35.42
N CYS A 509 3.69 -53.20 -35.09
CA CYS A 509 2.92 -52.79 -33.91
C CYS A 509 1.45 -53.22 -34.02
N ILE A 510 0.85 -53.10 -35.22
CA ILE A 510 -0.52 -53.55 -35.49
C ILE A 510 -0.62 -55.07 -35.38
N ASP A 511 0.33 -55.81 -35.95
CA ASP A 511 0.35 -57.27 -35.89
C ASP A 511 0.52 -57.78 -34.44
N LEU A 512 1.34 -57.12 -33.63
CA LEU A 512 1.47 -57.38 -32.19
C LEU A 512 0.18 -57.07 -31.42
N ALA A 513 -0.50 -55.95 -31.71
CA ALA A 513 -1.78 -55.63 -31.08
C ALA A 513 -2.87 -56.65 -31.44
N LEU A 514 -2.93 -57.09 -32.70
CA LEU A 514 -3.88 -58.09 -33.18
C LEU A 514 -3.59 -59.48 -32.62
N SER A 515 -2.32 -59.85 -32.44
CA SER A 515 -1.96 -61.13 -31.83
C SER A 515 -2.43 -61.21 -30.38
N ARG A 516 -2.21 -60.13 -29.58
CA ARG A 516 -2.71 -60.01 -28.20
C ARG A 516 -4.23 -60.18 -28.11
N LEU A 517 -4.97 -59.58 -29.06
CA LEU A 517 -6.43 -59.72 -29.16
C LEU A 517 -6.86 -61.17 -29.47
N ARG A 518 -6.25 -61.81 -30.46
CA ARG A 518 -6.60 -63.18 -30.87
C ARG A 518 -6.40 -64.21 -29.77
N THR A 519 -5.33 -64.09 -28.98
CA THR A 519 -5.07 -64.99 -27.84
C THR A 519 -6.16 -64.87 -26.77
N ARG A 520 -6.65 -63.65 -26.53
CA ARG A 520 -7.68 -63.35 -25.52
C ARG A 520 -9.09 -63.76 -25.95
N SER A 521 -9.42 -63.62 -27.22
CA SER A 521 -10.78 -63.82 -27.76
C SER A 521 -11.08 -65.25 -28.24
N SER A 522 -10.31 -66.25 -27.79
CA SER A 522 -10.40 -67.64 -28.27
C SER A 522 -11.76 -68.34 -28.03
N GLN A 523 -12.71 -67.69 -27.32
CA GLN A 523 -14.07 -68.18 -27.08
C GLN A 523 -15.19 -67.31 -27.69
N GLU A 524 -14.91 -66.14 -28.28
CA GLU A 524 -15.92 -65.22 -28.82
C GLU A 524 -15.77 -65.01 -30.34
N LYS A 525 -16.90 -64.89 -31.05
CA LYS A 525 -16.91 -64.56 -32.49
C LYS A 525 -16.56 -63.09 -32.70
N ILE A 526 -15.28 -62.79 -32.92
CA ILE A 526 -14.84 -61.42 -33.24
C ILE A 526 -15.24 -61.00 -34.67
N PRO A 527 -15.47 -59.69 -34.93
CA PRO A 527 -15.72 -59.15 -36.26
C PRO A 527 -14.56 -59.36 -37.22
N LYS A 528 -14.80 -59.21 -38.53
CA LYS A 528 -13.73 -59.32 -39.53
C LYS A 528 -12.78 -58.11 -39.44
N ILE A 529 -11.53 -58.33 -39.07
CA ILE A 529 -10.50 -57.29 -39.01
C ILE A 529 -9.68 -57.28 -40.31
N THR A 530 -9.54 -56.12 -40.95
CA THR A 530 -8.78 -55.92 -42.20
C THR A 530 -7.77 -54.80 -42.02
N THR A 531 -6.52 -55.02 -42.40
CA THR A 531 -5.47 -53.98 -42.44
C THR A 531 -5.32 -53.44 -43.86
N GLN A 532 -5.30 -52.13 -44.01
CA GLN A 532 -5.13 -51.41 -45.27
C GLN A 532 -3.97 -50.43 -45.10
N ILE A 533 -2.75 -50.94 -45.21
CA ILE A 533 -1.51 -50.23 -44.92
C ILE A 533 -0.65 -50.29 -46.18
N SER A 534 -0.07 -49.17 -46.58
CA SER A 534 0.84 -49.13 -47.73
C SER A 534 2.21 -49.67 -47.33
N ASP A 535 2.85 -50.43 -48.23
CA ASP A 535 4.20 -50.98 -47.99
C ASP A 535 5.29 -49.89 -47.91
N ASN A 536 5.00 -48.65 -48.33
CA ASN A 536 5.94 -47.53 -48.42
C ASN A 536 5.75 -46.47 -47.31
N LEU A 537 5.30 -46.86 -46.12
CA LEU A 537 5.16 -45.92 -45.00
C LEU A 537 6.51 -45.66 -44.31
N PRO A 538 6.76 -44.42 -43.84
CA PRO A 538 7.95 -44.11 -43.06
C PRO A 538 7.92 -44.82 -41.69
N LEU A 539 9.10 -45.04 -41.11
CA LEU A 539 9.21 -45.50 -39.72
C LEU A 539 8.62 -44.45 -38.78
N VAL A 540 7.96 -44.89 -37.71
CA VAL A 540 7.45 -44.01 -36.65
C VAL A 540 8.45 -43.95 -35.49
N ARG A 541 8.50 -42.81 -34.80
CA ARG A 541 9.36 -42.60 -33.64
C ARG A 541 8.50 -42.60 -32.37
N ALA A 542 8.28 -43.77 -31.79
CA ALA A 542 7.42 -43.94 -30.62
C ALA A 542 7.97 -45.02 -29.69
N ASP A 543 7.45 -45.06 -28.48
CA ASP A 543 7.66 -46.19 -27.58
C ASP A 543 6.73 -47.35 -28.01
N GLY A 544 7.32 -48.49 -28.34
CA GLY A 544 6.60 -49.61 -28.95
C GLY A 544 5.52 -50.20 -28.06
N ASP A 545 5.76 -50.28 -26.75
CA ASP A 545 4.78 -50.82 -25.81
C ASP A 545 3.54 -49.92 -25.72
N TRP A 546 3.75 -48.60 -25.66
CA TRP A 546 2.66 -47.63 -25.64
C TRP A 546 1.90 -47.57 -26.97
N LEU A 547 2.59 -47.72 -28.11
CA LEU A 547 1.95 -47.78 -29.42
C LEU A 547 1.08 -49.02 -29.59
N VAL A 548 1.59 -50.19 -29.20
CA VAL A 548 0.81 -51.43 -29.19
C VAL A 548 -0.38 -51.30 -28.23
N GLU A 549 -0.23 -50.65 -27.08
CA GLU A 549 -1.33 -50.41 -26.13
C GLU A 549 -2.44 -49.53 -26.71
N VAL A 550 -2.11 -48.40 -27.37
CA VAL A 550 -3.11 -47.53 -28.03
C VAL A 550 -3.89 -48.32 -29.08
N ILE A 551 -3.19 -49.03 -29.97
CA ILE A 551 -3.83 -49.82 -31.04
C ILE A 551 -4.70 -50.92 -30.42
N ALA A 552 -4.18 -51.66 -29.44
CA ALA A 552 -4.92 -52.73 -28.79
C ALA A 552 -6.19 -52.21 -28.10
N LYS A 553 -6.13 -51.05 -27.42
CA LYS A 553 -7.30 -50.44 -26.77
C LYS A 553 -8.34 -49.95 -27.78
N LEU A 554 -7.92 -49.33 -28.89
CA LEU A 554 -8.84 -48.88 -29.94
C LEU A 554 -9.50 -50.05 -30.67
N VAL A 555 -8.75 -51.12 -30.96
CA VAL A 555 -9.31 -52.33 -31.58
C VAL A 555 -10.19 -53.11 -30.60
N ASP A 556 -9.82 -53.22 -29.31
CA ASP A 556 -10.68 -53.79 -28.25
C ASP A 556 -12.00 -53.02 -28.13
N ASN A 557 -11.95 -51.68 -28.27
CA ASN A 557 -13.15 -50.84 -28.33
C ASN A 557 -14.01 -51.16 -29.56
N ALA A 558 -13.41 -51.19 -30.75
CA ALA A 558 -14.10 -51.52 -31.99
C ALA A 558 -14.74 -52.93 -31.95
N CYS A 559 -14.03 -53.93 -31.43
CA CYS A 559 -14.54 -55.30 -31.29
C CYS A 559 -15.75 -55.39 -30.35
N LYS A 560 -15.77 -54.65 -29.23
CA LYS A 560 -16.88 -54.67 -28.28
C LYS A 560 -18.17 -54.07 -28.84
N PHE A 561 -18.05 -53.06 -29.68
CA PHE A 561 -19.17 -52.27 -30.17
C PHE A 561 -19.61 -52.61 -31.60
N THR A 562 -18.91 -53.56 -32.24
CA THR A 562 -19.24 -54.08 -33.58
C THR A 562 -19.81 -55.49 -33.48
N PRO A 563 -20.98 -55.77 -34.08
CA PRO A 563 -21.52 -57.13 -34.16
C PRO A 563 -20.55 -58.09 -34.86
N SER A 564 -20.63 -59.38 -34.60
CA SER A 564 -19.76 -60.39 -35.22
C SER A 564 -19.84 -60.45 -36.75
N SER A 565 -20.93 -59.96 -37.35
CA SER A 565 -21.12 -59.82 -38.81
C SER A 565 -20.50 -58.54 -39.40
N GLY A 566 -20.05 -57.61 -38.56
CA GLY A 566 -19.47 -56.34 -38.97
C GLY A 566 -17.99 -56.45 -39.35
N GLN A 567 -17.39 -55.31 -39.66
CA GLN A 567 -16.01 -55.20 -40.08
C GLN A 567 -15.27 -54.09 -39.31
N ILE A 568 -14.00 -54.34 -39.05
CA ILE A 568 -13.06 -53.36 -38.50
C ILE A 568 -11.94 -53.18 -39.52
N ILE A 569 -11.61 -51.93 -39.86
CA ILE A 569 -10.59 -51.56 -40.84
C ILE A 569 -9.56 -50.68 -40.16
N ILE A 570 -8.29 -51.10 -40.21
CA ILE A 570 -7.15 -50.32 -39.71
C ILE A 570 -6.42 -49.73 -40.92
N LYS A 571 -6.28 -48.41 -40.95
CA LYS A 571 -5.60 -47.66 -42.01
C LYS A 571 -4.44 -46.86 -41.42
N ALA A 572 -3.38 -46.68 -42.19
CA ALA A 572 -2.30 -45.76 -41.85
C ALA A 572 -1.94 -44.93 -43.08
N ILE A 573 -1.94 -43.60 -42.93
CA ILE A 573 -1.70 -42.64 -44.01
C ILE A 573 -0.67 -41.63 -43.50
N SER A 574 0.39 -41.41 -44.28
CA SER A 574 1.33 -40.32 -44.00
C SER A 574 0.62 -39.00 -44.29
N ASN A 575 0.36 -38.21 -43.24
CA ASN A 575 -0.03 -36.82 -43.44
C ASN A 575 1.23 -36.04 -43.85
N SER A 576 1.10 -35.07 -44.74
CA SER A 576 2.17 -34.17 -45.20
C SER A 576 2.90 -33.36 -44.11
N GLN A 577 2.62 -33.61 -42.82
CA GLN A 577 3.02 -32.80 -41.66
C GLN A 577 3.82 -33.61 -40.60
N GLU A 578 4.92 -34.27 -40.98
CA GLU A 578 5.84 -34.97 -40.03
C GLU A 578 5.21 -36.08 -39.17
N MET A 579 3.94 -36.42 -39.41
CA MET A 579 3.16 -37.31 -38.57
C MET A 579 2.45 -38.36 -39.44
N LEU A 580 2.42 -39.59 -38.95
CA LEU A 580 1.62 -40.68 -39.48
C LEU A 580 0.24 -40.66 -38.80
N GLU A 581 -0.83 -40.61 -39.59
CA GLU A 581 -2.19 -40.78 -39.07
C GLU A 581 -2.59 -42.24 -39.17
N VAL A 582 -3.10 -42.79 -38.06
CA VAL A 582 -3.63 -44.15 -37.98
C VAL A 582 -5.12 -44.06 -37.64
N THR A 583 -5.94 -44.77 -38.43
CA THR A 583 -7.39 -44.80 -38.27
C THR A 583 -7.85 -46.22 -37.95
N VAL A 584 -8.64 -46.38 -36.90
CA VAL A 584 -9.38 -47.61 -36.58
C VAL A 584 -10.86 -47.34 -36.84
N ALA A 585 -11.37 -47.86 -37.94
CA ALA A 585 -12.76 -47.70 -38.35
C ALA A 585 -13.57 -48.98 -38.10
N ASP A 586 -14.77 -48.84 -37.55
CA ASP A 586 -15.67 -49.93 -37.25
C ASP A 586 -17.08 -49.70 -37.84
N THR A 587 -17.81 -50.79 -38.10
CA THR A 587 -19.20 -50.74 -38.59
C THR A 587 -20.20 -51.01 -37.46
N GLY A 588 -19.88 -50.58 -36.24
CA GLY A 588 -20.66 -50.82 -35.03
C GLY A 588 -21.78 -49.80 -34.80
N ARG A 589 -22.18 -49.68 -33.52
CA ARG A 589 -23.34 -48.86 -33.08
C ARG A 589 -23.22 -47.35 -33.32
N GLY A 590 -22.05 -46.84 -33.71
CA GLY A 590 -21.82 -45.41 -33.92
C GLY A 590 -21.86 -44.55 -32.65
N ILE A 591 -21.49 -43.28 -32.78
CA ILE A 591 -21.44 -42.31 -31.68
C ILE A 591 -22.23 -41.07 -32.11
N GLU A 592 -23.05 -40.52 -31.22
CA GLU A 592 -23.76 -39.28 -31.50
C GLU A 592 -22.77 -38.10 -31.63
N PRO A 593 -22.97 -37.16 -32.57
CA PRO A 593 -22.02 -36.06 -32.81
C PRO A 593 -21.70 -35.19 -31.59
N ASN A 594 -22.67 -35.03 -30.68
CA ASN A 594 -22.51 -34.29 -29.42
C ASN A 594 -21.66 -35.02 -28.37
N ARG A 595 -21.27 -36.28 -28.61
CA ARG A 595 -20.51 -37.13 -27.68
C ARG A 595 -19.09 -37.43 -28.16
N LEU A 596 -18.74 -37.10 -29.40
CA LEU A 596 -17.45 -37.46 -30.02
C LEU A 596 -16.22 -36.97 -29.24
N GLU A 597 -16.32 -35.85 -28.53
CA GLU A 597 -15.22 -35.35 -27.69
C GLU A 597 -15.22 -36.02 -26.29
N ILE A 598 -16.42 -36.21 -25.72
CA ILE A 598 -16.61 -36.68 -24.35
C ILE A 598 -16.25 -38.17 -24.22
N VAL A 599 -16.23 -38.95 -25.31
CA VAL A 599 -15.80 -40.37 -25.27
C VAL A 599 -14.37 -40.58 -24.78
N PHE A 600 -13.52 -39.55 -24.84
CA PHE A 600 -12.15 -39.59 -24.32
C PHE A 600 -12.04 -39.18 -22.84
N ASP A 601 -13.16 -38.81 -22.19
CA ASP A 601 -13.16 -38.45 -20.78
C ASP A 601 -13.15 -39.68 -19.87
N ARG A 602 -12.61 -39.50 -18.67
CA ARG A 602 -12.40 -40.58 -17.69
C ARG A 602 -13.73 -41.17 -17.26
N PHE A 603 -13.81 -42.51 -17.25
CA PHE A 603 -14.99 -43.27 -16.83
C PHE A 603 -16.25 -42.96 -17.66
N TYR A 604 -16.12 -42.28 -18.80
CA TYR A 604 -17.25 -42.02 -19.66
C TYR A 604 -17.73 -43.32 -20.31
N GLN A 605 -19.03 -43.56 -20.24
CA GLN A 605 -19.72 -44.68 -20.88
C GLN A 605 -21.09 -44.23 -21.37
N GLU A 606 -21.47 -44.64 -22.58
CA GLU A 606 -22.75 -44.24 -23.18
C GLU A 606 -23.97 -44.85 -22.44
N GLU A 607 -23.79 -46.06 -21.88
CA GLU A 607 -24.76 -46.77 -21.05
C GLU A 607 -24.48 -46.50 -19.57
N GLY A 608 -25.43 -45.90 -18.84
CA GLY A 608 -25.30 -45.67 -17.40
C GLY A 608 -25.13 -46.98 -16.61
N ALA A 609 -24.54 -46.90 -15.41
CA ALA A 609 -24.07 -48.05 -14.62
C ALA A 609 -25.12 -49.17 -14.35
N LEU A 610 -26.43 -48.88 -14.49
CA LEU A 610 -27.52 -49.83 -14.31
C LEU A 610 -27.99 -50.57 -15.58
N ARG A 611 -27.58 -50.16 -16.79
CA ARG A 611 -27.98 -50.78 -18.07
C ARG A 611 -26.80 -51.38 -18.83
N ARG A 612 -25.87 -52.00 -18.11
CA ARG A 612 -24.64 -52.58 -18.69
C ARG A 612 -25.00 -53.77 -19.60
N THR A 613 -24.98 -53.57 -20.91
CA THR A 613 -25.03 -54.67 -21.89
C THR A 613 -23.67 -55.04 -22.44
N THR A 614 -22.71 -54.11 -22.40
CA THR A 614 -21.33 -54.29 -22.88
C THR A 614 -20.33 -53.79 -21.82
N GLY A 615 -19.34 -54.62 -21.47
CA GLY A 615 -18.41 -54.36 -20.37
C GLY A 615 -17.23 -53.46 -20.76
N GLY A 616 -16.93 -52.45 -19.93
CA GLY A 616 -15.77 -51.56 -20.11
C GLY A 616 -15.36 -50.86 -18.82
N THR A 617 -14.12 -50.38 -18.76
CA THR A 617 -13.59 -49.59 -17.64
C THR A 617 -13.85 -48.10 -17.78
N GLY A 618 -14.18 -47.63 -19.00
CA GLY A 618 -14.31 -46.21 -19.31
C GLY A 618 -12.98 -45.43 -19.24
N LEU A 619 -11.85 -46.11 -18.99
CA LEU A 619 -10.52 -45.50 -18.91
C LEU A 619 -9.69 -45.69 -20.18
N GLY A 620 -10.08 -46.65 -21.04
CA GLY A 620 -9.29 -47.03 -22.20
C GLY A 620 -9.00 -45.87 -23.16
N LEU A 621 -10.03 -45.14 -23.60
CA LEU A 621 -9.87 -44.01 -24.51
C LEU A 621 -9.15 -42.83 -23.86
N ALA A 622 -9.35 -42.59 -22.55
CA ALA A 622 -8.62 -41.58 -21.80
C ALA A 622 -7.10 -41.89 -21.74
N ILE A 623 -6.73 -43.16 -21.56
CA ILE A 623 -5.33 -43.63 -21.63
C ILE A 623 -4.77 -43.39 -23.04
N CYS A 624 -5.50 -43.73 -24.10
CA CYS A 624 -5.07 -43.44 -25.46
C CYS A 624 -4.80 -41.95 -25.68
N ARG A 625 -5.67 -41.07 -25.18
CA ARG A 625 -5.48 -39.61 -25.25
C ARG A 625 -4.20 -39.16 -24.55
N GLN A 626 -3.92 -39.66 -23.35
CA GLN A 626 -2.69 -39.29 -22.64
C GLN A 626 -1.43 -39.80 -23.34
N ILE A 627 -1.46 -41.01 -23.90
CA ILE A 627 -0.32 -41.57 -24.63
C ILE A 627 -0.03 -40.74 -25.88
N VAL A 628 -1.05 -40.48 -26.70
CA VAL A 628 -0.90 -39.73 -27.96
C VAL A 628 -0.46 -38.28 -27.69
N ASN A 629 -0.99 -37.64 -26.64
CA ASN A 629 -0.52 -36.33 -26.19
C ASN A 629 0.95 -36.36 -25.76
N GLY A 630 1.42 -37.47 -25.16
CA GLY A 630 2.83 -37.68 -24.81
C GLY A 630 3.77 -37.69 -26.02
N TRP A 631 3.26 -38.04 -27.21
CA TRP A 631 3.99 -37.91 -28.48
C TRP A 631 3.78 -36.57 -29.18
N HIS A 632 3.12 -35.60 -28.54
CA HIS A 632 2.64 -34.36 -29.15
C HIS A 632 1.70 -34.58 -30.36
N GLY A 633 1.06 -35.75 -30.41
CA GLY A 633 0.05 -36.09 -31.40
C GLY A 633 -1.35 -35.59 -31.03
N LYS A 634 -2.32 -35.96 -31.85
CA LYS A 634 -3.76 -35.71 -31.64
C LYS A 634 -4.51 -37.02 -31.79
N ILE A 635 -5.55 -37.21 -30.99
CA ILE A 635 -6.53 -38.31 -31.13
C ILE A 635 -7.93 -37.70 -31.22
N TRP A 636 -8.78 -38.20 -32.12
CA TRP A 636 -10.17 -37.75 -32.25
C TRP A 636 -11.06 -38.89 -32.78
N ALA A 637 -12.36 -38.70 -32.72
CA ALA A 637 -13.35 -39.65 -33.23
C ALA A 637 -14.27 -38.98 -34.25
N GLU A 638 -14.67 -39.74 -35.27
CA GLU A 638 -15.65 -39.35 -36.28
C GLU A 638 -16.76 -40.41 -36.36
N SER A 639 -18.01 -39.97 -36.36
CA SER A 639 -19.18 -40.84 -36.60
C SER A 639 -20.32 -40.01 -37.15
N THR A 640 -21.07 -40.56 -38.10
CA THR A 640 -22.25 -39.92 -38.70
C THR A 640 -23.53 -40.13 -37.86
N GLY A 641 -23.41 -40.76 -36.69
CA GLY A 641 -24.50 -41.01 -35.75
C GLY A 641 -24.71 -42.49 -35.46
N LYS A 642 -25.82 -42.82 -34.80
CA LYS A 642 -26.12 -44.18 -34.38
C LYS A 642 -26.27 -45.14 -35.57
N ASP A 643 -25.75 -46.35 -35.37
CA ASP A 643 -25.72 -47.47 -36.31
C ASP A 643 -24.97 -47.20 -37.63
N GLN A 644 -24.13 -46.16 -37.65
CA GLN A 644 -23.30 -45.81 -38.82
C GLN A 644 -21.81 -46.11 -38.63
N GLY A 645 -21.43 -46.83 -37.55
CA GLY A 645 -20.04 -47.07 -37.23
C GLY A 645 -19.29 -45.86 -36.69
N SER A 646 -18.01 -46.03 -36.38
CA SER A 646 -17.15 -44.98 -35.84
C SER A 646 -15.73 -45.10 -36.38
N GLN A 647 -15.02 -43.98 -36.44
CA GLN A 647 -13.61 -43.93 -36.83
C GLN A 647 -12.83 -43.22 -35.74
N PHE A 648 -11.85 -43.89 -35.18
CA PHE A 648 -10.91 -43.32 -34.23
C PHE A 648 -9.59 -43.04 -34.93
N HIS A 649 -9.14 -41.80 -34.88
CA HIS A 649 -7.94 -41.34 -35.54
C HIS A 649 -6.91 -40.94 -34.50
N PHE A 650 -5.64 -41.25 -34.72
CA PHE A 650 -4.55 -40.68 -33.93
C PHE A 650 -3.29 -40.43 -34.76
N THR A 651 -2.46 -39.49 -34.32
CA THR A 651 -1.20 -39.17 -34.99
C THR A 651 0.04 -39.55 -34.17
N ILE A 652 1.09 -39.98 -34.88
CA ILE A 652 2.38 -40.42 -34.32
C ILE A 652 3.51 -39.76 -35.13
N PRO A 653 4.59 -39.26 -34.52
CA PRO A 653 5.71 -38.68 -35.27
C PRO A 653 6.46 -39.71 -36.12
N ILE A 654 6.90 -39.30 -37.31
CA ILE A 654 7.72 -40.13 -38.21
C ILE A 654 9.21 -39.88 -37.99
N VAL A 655 10.04 -40.87 -38.30
CA VAL A 655 11.49 -40.71 -38.31
C VAL A 655 11.88 -39.91 -39.54
N TYR A 656 12.45 -38.73 -39.32
CA TYR A 656 13.06 -37.95 -40.38
C TYR A 656 14.25 -38.69 -40.98
N GLY A 657 14.13 -39.10 -42.25
CA GLY A 657 15.27 -39.53 -43.03
C GLY A 657 16.23 -38.36 -43.17
N SER A 658 17.35 -38.38 -42.43
CA SER A 658 18.49 -37.54 -42.73
C SER A 658 18.94 -37.87 -44.16
N GLN A 659 18.65 -36.97 -45.12
CA GLN A 659 19.45 -36.92 -46.33
C GLN A 659 20.88 -36.65 -45.86
N GLU A 660 21.73 -37.66 -45.92
CA GLU A 660 23.18 -37.51 -45.84
C GLU A 660 23.57 -36.49 -46.91
N ASN A 661 23.96 -35.28 -46.47
CA ASN A 661 24.62 -34.29 -47.31
C ASN A 661 25.87 -34.94 -47.91
N ASN A 662 25.85 -35.16 -49.21
CA ASN A 662 27.02 -35.50 -50.02
C ASN A 662 27.54 -34.25 -50.72
#